data_AF-A0A7J4GFJ6-F1
#
_entry.id   AF-A0A7J4GFJ6-F1
#
_cell.length_a   1.000
_cell.length_b   1.000
_cell.length_c   1.000
_cell.angle_alpha   90.00
_cell.angle_beta   90.00
_cell.angle_gamma   90.00
#
_symmetry.space_group_name_H-M   'P 1'
#
loop_
_entity.id
_entity.type
_entity.pdbx_description
1 polymer ?
#
loop_
_entity_poly.entity_id
_entity_poly.type
_entity_poly.pdbx_seq_one_letter_code
_entity_poly.pdbx_strand_id
1 'polypeptide(L)'
;MQNTAPTQIIVSISMVIMLLGMTLSFAIDADENAELPEIEEEMDSHWNRNYPGSTAGSIYSLTTMTASWGHTCVVLHSGTAKCWGEAGRLGTGNNAGSSTPVTVSGLNNARELVSFGHHSCAMVTNGSLECWGENGEGQLGNSDGFWFNVELAPSPTTMPPGRTAVTISPGGHHSCGIMDDLSLWCWGWNEYGQIGNGSGWDSDEPVNISGNLPAGRSVVAVNAGWDSSCAILDDGSGVCWGANDHGQLGDGTYVNRSTPTPISALPANRAITAISIGVRSACSILDDGNVVCWGNNEYGLLGDNTTTNATTEATYVDLPLGRTAISVDVGFKHACALLDDKSTVCWGNNEEGQIGDNTTTNRYKPTEISMPTGLGVSSISAGRDHTCVVAANASVWCWGAHEEGQLGLGTNVDSDVPAWVNIGSGMHAFLGERDHDNDGILSIFDATPYPPPICPAGQYLVGYDCVDTSAGNYTPTSGMTEQIPCPAGSFQPNSGQSFCFDAVPGYYTDSNGSISMSPCLAGTFQNQSGQTTCIDTPPGFFTVDDAAANPTPCSIGRYQPNIGQTSCLTPEAGNYVATVGQAIQTPCEPGTYQPGFGRTICYLADLGHHVSQEGSIDQVECQIGTYADVPGLSDCKGASPGYFVDTGAATTQTPCSPGEYQPMEGQSSCPLVEAGHFTDESGASTMNPCEVGQYQENIGSTSCVEADPGNYVPAEGASSQTPCPSGTFTDQTGTVTCTDAPPGSHVPAVGSTTSTPCSGGTFQSESGEESCDDAPPGHYAASEGMIDSQPCGPGTYQTEAGMTGCLSTNPGHYTDSDGNHEEIPCPPGQYQDDAGSTSCKPAPAGRYVEEQGSTEYAECSAGTYQPDSGQSTCIEADPGYHVESERATEQVECRAGTYQPNAGQSSCLPAEAGYFVESTGAAAQIACSPGTYQSRTEMDNCVEAGIDKYVASSGAISQTECGSDTHQPLRGQTECIALTDESSLPIVPIVGALILVAAGAYFIMNKGGPKGGPKGGSDGKKKRRRPPPAGAKQLKRKKRN
;
A
#
# COMPACT_ATOMS: atom_id res chain seq x y z
N MET A 1 39.60 -24.37 -13.64
CA MET A 1 40.06 -23.11 -14.27
C MET A 1 39.83 -22.01 -13.23
N GLN A 2 40.62 -21.82 -12.17
CA GLN A 2 42.07 -22.04 -11.93
C GLN A 2 42.93 -20.93 -12.55
N ASN A 3 43.32 -19.97 -11.70
CA ASN A 3 44.52 -19.11 -11.69
C ASN A 3 44.37 -18.14 -10.48
N THR A 4 44.66 -18.51 -9.22
CA THR A 4 45.98 -18.70 -8.56
C THR A 4 46.58 -17.43 -7.94
N ALA A 5 46.43 -17.31 -6.60
CA ALA A 5 47.43 -16.81 -5.62
C ALA A 5 47.79 -15.29 -5.63
N PRO A 6 48.31 -14.71 -4.52
CA PRO A 6 48.89 -15.38 -3.34
C PRO A 6 48.40 -14.97 -1.92
N THR A 7 48.50 -15.97 -1.03
CA THR A 7 49.00 -16.02 0.36
C THR A 7 49.02 -14.79 1.30
N GLN A 8 48.70 -15.03 2.58
CA GLN A 8 48.65 -14.07 3.70
C GLN A 8 49.88 -14.07 4.64
N ILE A 9 50.33 -12.87 5.01
CA ILE A 9 50.73 -12.32 6.35
C ILE A 9 51.89 -12.99 7.17
N ILE A 10 52.48 -12.14 8.04
CA ILE A 10 53.29 -12.36 9.26
C ILE A 10 54.83 -12.45 9.08
N VAL A 11 55.55 -11.37 9.36
CA VAL A 11 56.26 -11.07 10.64
C VAL A 11 56.70 -9.60 10.64
N SER A 12 56.53 -8.90 11.77
CA SER A 12 56.96 -7.50 11.97
C SER A 12 58.41 -7.39 12.47
N ILE A 13 59.07 -6.24 12.25
CA ILE A 13 60.08 -5.65 13.16
C ILE A 13 60.20 -4.15 12.88
N SER A 14 60.55 -3.38 13.90
CA SER A 14 60.41 -1.92 13.97
C SER A 14 61.68 -1.14 13.55
N MET A 15 61.53 0.19 13.47
CA MET A 15 62.58 1.22 13.42
C MET A 15 63.52 1.26 12.19
N VAL A 16 63.24 2.18 11.27
CA VAL A 16 64.13 3.33 11.04
C VAL A 16 63.28 4.60 10.97
N ILE A 17 63.43 5.50 11.95
CA ILE A 17 62.98 6.90 11.85
C ILE A 17 64.24 7.75 12.01
N MET A 18 64.58 8.51 10.96
CA MET A 18 65.32 9.78 10.99
C MET A 18 65.59 10.22 9.54
N LEU A 19 65.72 11.53 9.32
CA LEU A 19 66.11 12.17 8.04
C LEU A 19 65.13 12.00 6.88
N LEU A 20 64.01 12.74 6.93
CA LEU A 20 63.64 13.74 5.91
C LEU A 20 62.32 14.43 6.31
N GLY A 21 62.40 15.34 7.28
CA GLY A 21 61.32 16.30 7.54
C GLY A 21 61.36 17.40 6.49
N MET A 22 60.66 17.18 5.37
CA MET A 22 60.26 18.24 4.46
C MET A 22 58.76 18.39 4.62
N THR A 23 58.34 19.40 5.38
CA THR A 23 56.95 19.84 5.43
C THR A 23 56.52 20.26 4.02
N LEU A 24 55.38 19.76 3.58
CA LEU A 24 54.70 20.27 2.39
C LEU A 24 53.79 21.38 2.87
N SER A 25 54.27 22.63 2.87
CA SER A 25 53.41 23.80 3.02
C SER A 25 52.40 23.80 1.87
N PHE A 26 51.17 23.36 2.15
CA PHE A 26 50.07 23.44 1.21
C PHE A 26 49.47 24.83 1.30
N ALA A 27 49.90 25.72 0.40
CA ALA A 27 49.10 26.90 0.09
C ALA A 27 47.70 26.43 -0.32
N ILE A 28 46.69 26.75 0.51
CA ILE A 28 45.31 26.33 0.26
C ILE A 28 44.82 27.07 -0.98
N ASP A 29 44.33 26.31 -1.96
CA ASP A 29 43.87 26.85 -3.24
C ASP A 29 42.62 27.71 -2.99
N ALA A 30 42.62 28.96 -3.47
CA ALA A 30 41.68 30.00 -3.03
C ALA A 30 40.27 29.89 -3.64
N ASP A 31 39.91 28.72 -4.18
CA ASP A 31 38.88 28.51 -5.22
C ASP A 31 37.53 27.97 -4.67
N GLU A 32 37.36 27.89 -3.34
CA GLU A 32 36.03 27.81 -2.69
C GLU A 32 35.64 29.11 -1.95
N ASN A 33 36.31 30.23 -2.25
CA ASN A 33 35.76 31.55 -1.92
C ASN A 33 34.54 31.82 -2.81
N ALA A 34 33.34 31.58 -2.27
CA ALA A 34 32.13 32.18 -2.82
C ALA A 34 32.30 33.71 -2.76
N GLU A 35 32.17 34.39 -3.90
CA GLU A 35 32.28 35.85 -4.00
C GLU A 35 31.32 36.51 -3.00
N LEU A 36 31.87 37.03 -1.89
CA LEU A 36 31.17 38.01 -1.08
C LEU A 36 30.97 39.25 -1.96
N PRO A 37 29.78 39.88 -1.94
CA PRO A 37 29.57 41.10 -2.70
C PRO A 37 30.57 42.17 -2.25
N GLU A 38 31.01 43.00 -3.19
CA GLU A 38 31.79 44.20 -2.87
C GLU A 38 30.97 45.10 -1.94
N ILE A 39 31.27 45.03 -0.64
CA ILE A 39 30.87 46.05 0.32
C ILE A 39 31.88 47.19 0.15
N GLU A 40 31.54 48.15 -0.70
CA GLU A 40 32.29 49.39 -0.91
C GLU A 40 32.21 50.31 0.33
N GLU A 41 32.85 49.92 1.44
CA GLU A 41 33.27 50.84 2.52
C GLU A 41 34.30 50.14 3.42
N GLU A 42 35.43 50.81 3.74
CA GLU A 42 36.33 50.33 4.80
C GLU A 42 35.58 50.45 6.14
N MET A 43 35.17 49.32 6.71
CA MET A 43 34.58 49.24 8.06
C MET A 43 35.64 49.41 9.15
N ASP A 44 36.58 50.34 8.95
CA ASP A 44 37.72 50.53 9.84
C ASP A 44 37.34 51.43 11.02
N SER A 45 37.27 50.82 12.20
CA SER A 45 37.15 51.50 13.49
C SER A 45 38.31 52.47 13.78
N HIS A 46 39.37 52.47 12.98
CA HIS A 46 40.67 53.07 13.30
C HIS A 46 41.24 53.95 12.17
N TRP A 47 40.39 54.53 11.32
CA TRP A 47 40.78 55.31 10.12
C TRP A 47 41.80 56.45 10.35
N ASN A 48 42.01 56.90 11.60
CA ASN A 48 42.97 57.93 11.99
C ASN A 48 43.97 57.52 13.10
N ARG A 49 44.04 56.24 13.53
CA ARG A 49 44.95 55.79 14.61
C ARG A 49 46.42 55.90 14.19
N ASN A 50 47.06 57.01 14.53
CA ASN A 50 48.50 57.23 14.38
C ASN A 50 49.25 57.21 15.73
N TYR A 51 48.57 56.87 16.83
CA TYR A 51 49.06 57.00 18.20
C TYR A 51 49.21 55.65 18.94
N PRO A 52 50.25 55.49 19.78
CA PRO A 52 50.52 54.25 20.51
C PRO A 52 49.60 54.08 21.74
N GLY A 53 49.10 52.86 21.98
CA GLY A 53 48.48 52.51 23.27
C GLY A 53 47.39 51.43 23.27
N SER A 54 46.89 51.00 22.10
CA SER A 54 45.85 49.97 22.01
C SER A 54 46.37 48.64 22.56
N THR A 55 45.83 48.16 23.68
CA THR A 55 46.29 46.93 24.35
C THR A 55 45.16 46.22 25.09
N ALA A 56 45.23 44.89 25.19
CA ALA A 56 44.29 44.10 25.99
C ALA A 56 44.41 44.46 27.48
N GLY A 57 43.27 44.57 28.17
CA GLY A 57 43.22 44.95 29.58
C GLY A 57 43.41 46.45 29.88
N SER A 58 43.30 47.33 28.88
CA SER A 58 43.29 48.79 29.03
C SER A 58 41.88 49.34 29.23
N ILE A 59 41.72 50.41 30.02
CA ILE A 59 40.43 51.13 30.11
C ILE A 59 40.10 51.92 28.82
N TYR A 60 41.10 52.11 27.94
CA TYR A 60 41.04 52.87 26.69
C TYR A 60 40.88 52.01 25.42
N SER A 61 40.77 50.68 25.50
CA SER A 61 40.52 49.84 24.32
C SER A 61 39.62 48.65 24.63
N LEU A 62 38.96 48.09 23.60
CA LEU A 62 38.23 46.83 23.69
C LEU A 62 39.04 45.72 23.04
N THR A 63 39.12 44.57 23.71
CA THR A 63 39.63 43.32 23.14
C THR A 63 38.46 42.56 22.50
N THR A 64 38.43 42.48 21.17
CA THR A 64 37.31 41.83 20.45
C THR A 64 37.67 40.47 19.86
N MET A 65 38.96 40.12 19.82
CA MET A 65 39.50 38.84 19.41
C MET A 65 40.77 38.53 20.20
N THR A 66 41.03 37.25 20.49
CA THR A 66 42.12 36.79 21.35
C THR A 66 42.58 35.39 20.93
N ALA A 67 43.91 35.19 20.84
CA ALA A 67 44.57 33.91 20.63
C ALA A 67 45.25 33.48 21.93
N SER A 68 44.99 32.25 22.39
CA SER A 68 45.35 31.78 23.74
C SER A 68 46.27 30.54 23.70
N TRP A 69 46.25 29.66 24.71
CA TRP A 69 47.11 28.48 24.80
C TRP A 69 46.88 27.49 23.64
N GLY A 70 45.63 27.08 23.45
CA GLY A 70 45.20 26.11 22.45
C GLY A 70 43.86 26.46 21.82
N HIS A 71 43.34 27.65 22.08
CA HIS A 71 42.06 28.13 21.56
C HIS A 71 42.13 29.60 21.13
N THR A 72 41.14 30.01 20.36
CA THR A 72 40.95 31.37 19.86
C THR A 72 39.48 31.73 20.01
N CYS A 73 39.18 32.98 20.37
CA CYS A 73 37.80 33.48 20.51
C CYS A 73 37.64 34.87 19.87
N VAL A 74 36.43 35.19 19.43
CA VAL A 74 36.04 36.45 18.78
C VAL A 74 34.61 36.87 19.16
N VAL A 75 34.40 38.17 19.42
CA VAL A 75 33.08 38.80 19.51
C VAL A 75 32.60 39.16 18.11
N LEU A 76 31.32 38.95 17.83
CA LEU A 76 30.67 39.26 16.54
C LEU A 76 29.79 40.50 16.68
N HIS A 77 29.55 41.21 15.58
CA HIS A 77 28.71 42.43 15.55
C HIS A 77 27.33 42.29 16.22
N SER A 78 26.75 41.08 16.25
CA SER A 78 25.47 40.79 16.90
C SER A 78 25.56 40.66 18.43
N GLY A 79 26.68 41.02 19.06
CA GLY A 79 26.90 40.87 20.50
C GLY A 79 26.97 39.42 20.98
N THR A 80 27.21 38.46 20.09
CA THR A 80 27.47 37.05 20.43
C THR A 80 28.95 36.73 20.19
N ALA A 81 29.45 35.61 20.70
CA ALA A 81 30.84 35.21 20.48
C ALA A 81 30.97 33.83 19.84
N LYS A 82 32.12 33.61 19.20
CA LYS A 82 32.57 32.31 18.71
C LYS A 82 33.96 31.98 19.25
N CYS A 83 34.18 30.70 19.53
CA CYS A 83 35.47 30.15 19.93
C CYS A 83 35.79 28.87 19.14
N TRP A 84 37.06 28.52 19.04
CA TRP A 84 37.55 27.28 18.43
C TRP A 84 38.92 26.88 19.00
N GLY A 85 39.32 25.62 18.83
CA GLY A 85 40.51 25.01 19.44
C GLY A 85 40.20 24.02 20.57
N GLU A 86 41.05 24.04 21.60
CA GLU A 86 41.17 23.08 22.71
C GLU A 86 39.84 22.73 23.41
N ALA A 87 39.70 21.46 23.78
CA ALA A 87 38.53 20.95 24.48
C ALA A 87 38.31 21.62 25.85
N GLY A 88 37.06 21.99 26.14
CA GLY A 88 36.65 22.57 27.42
C GLY A 88 36.87 24.10 27.53
N ARG A 89 37.64 24.71 26.62
CA ARG A 89 37.94 26.16 26.64
C ARG A 89 36.89 27.02 25.91
N LEU A 90 35.98 26.40 25.17
CA LEU A 90 35.17 27.06 24.13
C LEU A 90 33.81 27.63 24.59
N GLY A 91 33.40 27.42 25.83
CA GLY A 91 32.14 27.98 26.35
C GLY A 91 30.86 27.43 25.70
N THR A 92 30.92 26.27 25.05
CA THR A 92 29.82 25.70 24.24
C THR A 92 28.83 24.82 25.03
N GLY A 93 28.94 24.77 26.35
CA GLY A 93 28.17 23.88 27.25
C GLY A 93 28.59 22.41 27.16
N ASN A 94 29.74 22.10 26.55
CA ASN A 94 30.26 20.74 26.44
C ASN A 94 31.79 20.71 26.30
N ASN A 95 32.42 19.57 26.62
CA ASN A 95 33.87 19.39 26.65
C ASN A 95 34.44 18.84 25.33
N ALA A 96 33.96 19.33 24.18
CA ALA A 96 34.56 19.05 22.88
C ALA A 96 35.42 20.24 22.42
N GLY A 97 36.59 19.97 21.85
CA GLY A 97 37.30 20.94 21.03
C GLY A 97 36.66 21.06 19.65
N SER A 98 37.04 22.08 18.88
CA SER A 98 36.52 22.30 17.53
C SER A 98 37.57 22.94 16.63
N SER A 99 37.86 22.33 15.48
CA SER A 99 38.69 22.95 14.44
C SER A 99 37.96 24.03 13.63
N THR A 100 36.70 24.37 13.96
CA THR A 100 35.93 25.46 13.31
C THR A 100 35.22 26.37 14.33
N PRO A 101 34.93 27.65 13.99
CA PRO A 101 34.28 28.62 14.89
C PRO A 101 32.87 28.22 15.35
N VAL A 102 32.77 27.73 16.60
CA VAL A 102 31.52 27.34 17.27
C VAL A 102 31.03 28.45 18.21
N THR A 103 29.72 28.63 18.29
CA THR A 103 29.10 29.71 19.07
C THR A 103 29.17 29.44 20.58
N VAL A 104 29.58 30.44 21.35
CA VAL A 104 29.56 30.41 22.83
C VAL A 104 28.11 30.33 23.31
N SER A 105 27.79 29.38 24.19
CA SER A 105 26.42 29.06 24.58
C SER A 105 25.89 30.02 25.62
N GLY A 106 24.84 30.78 25.29
CA GLY A 106 24.13 31.66 26.24
C GLY A 106 24.67 33.09 26.34
N LEU A 107 25.89 33.36 25.89
CA LEU A 107 26.47 34.69 25.87
C LEU A 107 25.77 35.60 24.83
N ASN A 108 25.21 36.71 25.29
CA ASN A 108 24.49 37.69 24.48
C ASN A 108 24.81 39.12 24.94
N ASN A 109 24.89 40.06 23.99
CA ASN A 109 25.31 41.45 24.21
C ASN A 109 26.75 41.60 24.77
N ALA A 110 27.65 40.68 24.45
CA ALA A 110 29.08 40.82 24.73
C ALA A 110 29.69 41.97 23.91
N ARG A 111 30.59 42.75 24.53
CA ARG A 111 31.32 43.87 23.90
C ARG A 111 32.83 43.69 23.89
N GLU A 112 33.37 42.92 24.83
CA GLU A 112 34.79 42.58 24.94
C GLU A 112 34.92 41.12 25.36
N LEU A 113 35.90 40.42 24.79
CA LEU A 113 36.25 39.04 25.11
C LEU A 113 37.77 38.91 25.13
N VAL A 114 38.28 38.43 26.26
CA VAL A 114 39.70 38.20 26.53
C VAL A 114 39.93 36.74 26.90
N SER A 115 41.09 36.21 26.53
CA SER A 115 41.53 34.89 26.94
C SER A 115 43.05 34.83 26.97
N PHE A 116 43.59 34.12 27.95
CA PHE A 116 45.00 33.78 28.05
C PHE A 116 45.08 32.46 28.82
N GLY A 117 46.12 31.66 28.58
CA GLY A 117 46.22 30.33 29.18
C GLY A 117 44.97 29.48 28.94
N HIS A 118 44.27 29.16 30.03
CA HIS A 118 43.32 28.05 30.08
C HIS A 118 41.86 28.45 30.39
N HIS A 119 41.55 29.75 30.39
CA HIS A 119 40.20 30.29 30.54
C HIS A 119 39.96 31.49 29.61
N SER A 120 38.69 31.87 29.47
CA SER A 120 38.24 33.04 28.72
C SER A 120 37.18 33.79 29.53
N CYS A 121 37.11 35.11 29.34
CA CYS A 121 36.12 35.97 29.96
C CYS A 121 35.53 36.93 28.93
N ALA A 122 34.23 37.19 29.02
CA ALA A 122 33.53 38.20 28.24
C ALA A 122 32.85 39.22 29.16
N MET A 123 32.90 40.49 28.77
CA MET A 123 32.12 41.56 29.40
C MET A 123 30.86 41.83 28.58
N VAL A 124 29.72 41.77 29.27
CA VAL A 124 28.39 42.00 28.72
C VAL A 124 28.04 43.49 28.84
N THR A 125 27.20 44.00 27.93
CA THR A 125 26.79 45.42 27.81
C THR A 125 26.24 46.03 29.11
N ASN A 126 25.81 45.22 30.08
CA ASN A 126 25.35 45.65 31.40
C ASN A 126 26.48 45.78 32.46
N GLY A 127 27.75 45.64 32.08
CA GLY A 127 28.91 45.66 33.00
C GLY A 127 29.14 44.36 33.78
N SER A 128 28.42 43.28 33.45
CA SER A 128 28.64 41.95 34.06
C SER A 128 29.79 41.22 33.37
N LEU A 129 30.55 40.46 34.15
CA LEU A 129 31.65 39.62 33.69
C LEU A 129 31.22 38.15 33.73
N GLU A 130 31.35 37.45 32.60
CA GLU A 130 31.08 36.02 32.48
C GLU A 130 32.35 35.30 32.00
N CYS A 131 32.84 34.34 32.79
CA CYS A 131 34.07 33.59 32.49
C CYS A 131 33.80 32.08 32.37
N TRP A 132 34.63 31.38 31.61
CA TRP A 132 34.54 29.93 31.38
C TRP A 132 35.92 29.31 31.04
N GLY A 133 36.01 27.98 31.05
CA GLY A 133 37.27 27.25 30.93
C GLY A 133 37.73 26.72 32.27
N GLU A 134 39.02 26.79 32.57
CA GLU A 134 39.56 26.24 33.81
C GLU A 134 39.08 26.99 35.06
N ASN A 135 38.77 26.26 36.13
CA ASN A 135 38.51 26.82 37.47
C ASN A 135 39.14 25.95 38.58
N GLY A 136 40.28 25.31 38.28
CA GLY A 136 41.00 24.47 39.23
C GLY A 136 41.55 25.26 40.42
N GLU A 137 42.05 26.47 40.14
CA GLU A 137 42.71 27.38 41.08
C GLU A 137 41.86 28.64 41.37
N GLY A 138 40.56 28.61 41.03
CA GLY A 138 39.62 29.71 41.27
C GLY A 138 39.68 30.87 40.25
N GLN A 139 40.36 30.70 39.11
CA GLN A 139 40.64 31.78 38.15
C GLN A 139 39.39 32.42 37.47
N LEU A 140 38.21 31.80 37.55
CA LEU A 140 36.94 32.40 37.09
C LEU A 140 36.34 33.37 38.12
N GLY A 141 36.82 33.34 39.38
CA GLY A 141 36.44 34.29 40.43
C GLY A 141 35.00 34.16 40.93
N ASN A 142 34.42 32.96 40.86
CA ASN A 142 33.00 32.69 41.10
C ASN A 142 32.69 31.97 42.43
N SER A 143 33.62 31.99 43.40
CA SER A 143 33.44 31.42 44.75
C SER A 143 33.20 29.88 44.80
N ASP A 144 33.60 29.14 43.76
CA ASP A 144 33.22 27.73 43.54
C ASP A 144 34.42 26.81 43.16
N GLY A 145 35.66 27.26 43.40
CA GLY A 145 36.87 26.70 42.78
C GLY A 145 37.97 26.21 43.73
N PHE A 146 37.99 24.91 44.06
CA PHE A 146 39.13 24.21 44.68
C PHE A 146 39.25 22.71 44.30
N TRP A 147 38.60 22.25 43.22
CA TRP A 147 38.45 20.81 42.91
C TRP A 147 38.44 20.45 41.40
N PHE A 148 39.45 20.90 40.62
CA PHE A 148 39.62 20.51 39.20
C PHE A 148 38.36 20.68 38.32
N ASN A 149 37.61 21.75 38.55
CA ASN A 149 36.44 22.08 37.74
C ASN A 149 36.88 22.73 36.42
N VAL A 150 36.23 22.36 35.31
CA VAL A 150 36.27 23.08 34.04
C VAL A 150 34.84 23.50 33.74
N GLU A 151 34.61 24.81 33.69
CA GLU A 151 33.28 25.37 33.47
C GLU A 151 33.04 25.51 31.96
N LEU A 152 32.04 24.79 31.46
CA LEU A 152 31.91 24.51 30.03
C LEU A 152 31.06 25.54 29.30
N ALA A 153 30.41 26.45 30.02
CA ALA A 153 29.61 27.57 29.51
C ALA A 153 29.97 28.86 30.29
N PRO A 154 29.64 30.05 29.78
CA PRO A 154 29.80 31.30 30.52
C PRO A 154 29.15 31.24 31.91
N SER A 155 29.93 31.55 32.94
CA SER A 155 29.52 31.58 34.34
C SER A 155 29.82 32.96 34.94
N PRO A 156 28.88 33.61 35.65
CA PRO A 156 29.12 34.93 36.23
C PRO A 156 30.25 34.92 37.26
N THR A 157 31.18 35.86 37.14
CA THR A 157 32.20 36.13 38.17
C THR A 157 31.57 36.87 39.36
N THR A 158 32.02 36.58 40.59
CA THR A 158 31.56 37.24 41.83
C THR A 158 32.17 38.65 41.93
N MET A 159 31.62 39.60 41.15
CA MET A 159 32.07 40.98 41.15
C MET A 159 31.89 41.66 42.53
N PRO A 160 32.77 42.61 42.92
CA PRO A 160 32.66 43.28 44.21
C PRO A 160 31.31 43.98 44.41
N PRO A 161 30.73 44.00 45.64
CA PRO A 161 29.38 44.52 45.85
C PRO A 161 29.19 45.97 45.39
N GLY A 162 28.37 46.15 44.33
CA GLY A 162 28.11 47.46 43.74
C GLY A 162 29.17 47.96 42.75
N ARG A 163 30.01 47.06 42.22
CA ARG A 163 30.98 47.32 41.15
C ARG A 163 30.70 46.53 39.89
N THR A 164 31.03 47.12 38.74
CA THR A 164 31.09 46.49 37.42
C THR A 164 32.52 46.49 36.90
N ALA A 165 32.84 45.52 36.03
CA ALA A 165 34.13 45.47 35.36
C ALA A 165 34.22 46.56 34.28
N VAL A 166 35.32 47.31 34.27
CA VAL A 166 35.68 48.23 33.19
C VAL A 166 36.53 47.51 32.15
N THR A 167 37.49 46.71 32.59
CA THR A 167 38.31 45.83 31.75
C THR A 167 38.87 44.68 32.57
N ILE A 168 39.25 43.60 31.90
CA ILE A 168 39.64 42.32 32.49
C ILE A 168 40.84 41.77 31.68
N SER A 169 41.80 41.18 32.38
CA SER A 169 42.94 40.48 31.80
C SER A 169 43.11 39.13 32.52
N PRO A 170 42.71 38.01 31.89
CA PRO A 170 43.11 36.67 32.31
C PRO A 170 44.60 36.49 32.07
N GLY A 171 45.26 35.76 32.96
CA GLY A 171 46.62 35.23 32.81
C GLY A 171 46.61 33.71 32.66
N GLY A 172 47.71 33.03 32.98
CA GLY A 172 47.84 31.57 32.80
C GLY A 172 46.84 30.77 33.66
N HIS A 173 46.86 31.03 34.98
CA HIS A 173 45.94 30.42 35.96
C HIS A 173 45.40 31.46 36.97
N HIS A 174 45.41 32.75 36.61
CA HIS A 174 44.89 33.86 37.42
C HIS A 174 44.17 34.88 36.53
N SER A 175 43.53 35.88 37.14
CA SER A 175 42.81 36.96 36.45
C SER A 175 42.97 38.27 37.22
N CYS A 176 43.07 39.39 36.51
CA CYS A 176 43.10 40.75 37.08
C CYS A 176 42.17 41.70 36.30
N GLY A 177 41.38 42.53 36.98
CA GLY A 177 40.45 43.46 36.36
C GLY A 177 40.37 44.82 37.06
N ILE A 178 40.06 45.85 36.27
CA ILE A 178 39.86 47.23 36.72
C ILE A 178 38.35 47.48 36.80
N MET A 179 37.89 48.10 37.88
CA MET A 179 36.47 48.38 38.15
C MET A 179 36.05 49.81 37.80
N ASP A 180 34.75 50.11 37.88
CA ASP A 180 34.17 51.44 37.61
C ASP A 180 34.71 52.62 38.46
N ASP A 181 35.45 52.35 39.53
CA ASP A 181 36.16 53.34 40.35
C ASP A 181 37.69 53.34 40.16
N LEU A 182 38.17 52.72 39.07
CA LEU A 182 39.59 52.48 38.76
C LEU A 182 40.35 51.66 39.82
N SER A 183 39.64 50.93 40.70
CA SER A 183 40.27 49.99 41.62
C SER A 183 40.66 48.69 40.90
N LEU A 184 41.86 48.19 41.21
CA LEU A 184 42.41 46.96 40.65
C LEU A 184 42.15 45.78 41.60
N TRP A 185 41.62 44.69 41.03
CA TRP A 185 41.33 43.45 41.73
C TRP A 185 41.93 42.25 40.98
N CYS A 186 42.45 41.25 41.69
CA CYS A 186 43.00 40.03 41.10
C CYS A 186 42.58 38.77 41.89
N TRP A 187 42.54 37.62 41.22
CA TRP A 187 42.13 36.32 41.77
C TRP A 187 42.70 35.14 40.97
N GLY A 188 42.50 33.91 41.45
CA GLY A 188 43.05 32.67 40.90
C GLY A 188 44.31 32.17 41.63
N TRP A 189 45.20 31.51 40.89
CA TRP A 189 46.46 30.96 41.40
C TRP A 189 47.45 32.05 41.84
N ASN A 190 48.23 31.79 42.89
CA ASN A 190 49.06 32.80 43.55
C ASN A 190 50.37 32.30 44.18
N GLU A 191 50.89 31.09 43.87
CA GLU A 191 52.10 30.56 44.52
C GLU A 191 53.32 31.50 44.39
N TYR A 192 53.40 32.26 43.29
CA TYR A 192 54.48 33.24 43.05
C TYR A 192 54.10 34.68 43.40
N GLY A 193 52.89 34.91 43.90
CA GLY A 193 52.40 36.22 44.34
C GLY A 193 51.71 37.04 43.24
N GLN A 194 51.33 36.44 42.11
CA GLN A 194 50.76 37.09 40.92
C GLN A 194 49.38 37.75 41.12
N ILE A 195 48.68 37.49 42.23
CA ILE A 195 47.52 38.31 42.64
C ILE A 195 47.98 39.71 43.09
N GLY A 196 49.17 39.85 43.70
CA GLY A 196 49.69 41.14 44.17
C GLY A 196 49.19 41.58 45.55
N ASN A 197 48.49 40.71 46.28
CA ASN A 197 47.88 41.01 47.59
C ASN A 197 48.86 40.95 48.79
N GLY A 198 50.15 40.67 48.56
CA GLY A 198 51.20 40.51 49.57
C GLY A 198 51.38 39.07 50.08
N SER A 199 50.47 38.16 49.74
CA SER A 199 50.52 36.74 50.09
C SER A 199 50.97 35.85 48.93
N GLY A 200 51.12 34.55 49.19
CA GLY A 200 51.26 33.49 48.19
C GLY A 200 50.19 32.41 48.38
N TRP A 201 48.94 32.84 48.58
CA TRP A 201 47.75 31.98 48.71
C TRP A 201 46.73 32.34 47.64
N ASP A 202 46.16 31.32 47.03
CA ASP A 202 45.18 31.41 45.93
C ASP A 202 43.85 32.01 46.42
N SER A 203 43.03 32.50 45.50
CA SER A 203 41.73 33.12 45.82
C SER A 203 40.69 32.86 44.75
N ASP A 204 39.59 32.19 45.10
CA ASP A 204 38.43 31.93 44.23
C ASP A 204 37.43 33.11 44.18
N GLU A 205 37.73 34.21 44.88
CA GLU A 205 37.04 35.50 44.81
C GLU A 205 38.00 36.65 44.46
N PRO A 206 37.54 37.72 43.77
CA PRO A 206 38.32 38.93 43.52
C PRO A 206 38.88 39.59 44.79
N VAL A 207 40.20 39.81 44.83
CA VAL A 207 40.90 40.52 45.92
C VAL A 207 41.34 41.91 45.46
N ASN A 208 40.91 42.96 46.17
CA ASN A 208 41.35 44.33 45.89
C ASN A 208 42.83 44.52 46.28
N ILE A 209 43.67 44.89 45.32
CA ILE A 209 45.10 45.14 45.53
C ILE A 209 45.49 46.61 45.37
N SER A 210 44.52 47.51 45.18
CA SER A 210 44.75 48.96 45.00
C SER A 210 45.52 49.59 46.18
N GLY A 211 45.38 49.02 47.39
CA GLY A 211 46.13 49.44 48.57
C GLY A 211 47.63 49.11 48.56
N ASN A 212 48.07 48.25 47.64
CA ASN A 212 49.48 47.87 47.45
C ASN A 212 50.16 48.62 46.29
N LEU A 213 49.42 49.49 45.58
CA LEU A 213 49.96 50.35 44.52
C LEU A 213 50.80 51.51 45.10
N PRO A 214 51.64 52.18 44.28
CA PRO A 214 52.29 53.43 44.66
C PRO A 214 51.28 54.48 45.15
N ALA A 215 51.59 55.15 46.26
CA ALA A 215 50.62 55.96 46.98
C ALA A 215 50.09 57.14 46.15
N GLY A 216 48.78 57.16 45.91
CA GLY A 216 48.11 58.18 45.11
C GLY A 216 48.03 57.87 43.60
N ARG A 217 48.29 56.62 43.19
CA ARG A 217 48.11 56.13 41.82
C ARG A 217 46.88 55.23 41.69
N SER A 218 46.20 55.37 40.55
CA SER A 218 45.20 54.49 39.98
C SER A 218 45.77 53.74 38.77
N VAL A 219 45.08 52.70 38.31
CA VAL A 219 45.51 51.82 37.21
C VAL A 219 44.67 52.11 35.98
N VAL A 220 45.34 52.29 34.83
CA VAL A 220 44.68 52.55 33.53
C VAL A 220 44.79 51.37 32.55
N ALA A 221 45.73 50.46 32.77
CA ALA A 221 45.77 49.18 32.08
C ALA A 221 46.38 48.10 32.98
N VAL A 222 45.91 46.87 32.85
CA VAL A 222 46.49 45.68 33.49
C VAL A 222 46.63 44.56 32.47
N ASN A 223 47.78 43.89 32.46
CA ASN A 223 48.05 42.75 31.61
C ASN A 223 48.60 41.60 32.47
N ALA A 224 47.88 40.48 32.50
CA ALA A 224 48.23 39.26 33.20
C ALA A 224 48.86 38.29 32.20
N GLY A 225 50.12 37.95 32.42
CA GLY A 225 50.85 36.94 31.66
C GLY A 225 50.64 35.55 32.25
N TRP A 226 51.60 34.63 32.03
CA TRP A 226 51.45 33.24 32.51
C TRP A 226 51.38 33.16 34.04
N ASP A 227 52.47 33.58 34.70
CA ASP A 227 52.67 33.52 36.16
C ASP A 227 52.95 34.90 36.76
N SER A 228 52.52 35.95 36.07
CA SER A 228 52.94 37.33 36.34
C SER A 228 51.86 38.31 35.91
N SER A 229 51.92 39.51 36.47
CA SER A 229 50.96 40.58 36.22
C SER A 229 51.69 41.91 36.15
N CYS A 230 51.34 42.75 35.19
CA CYS A 230 51.87 44.10 35.03
C CYS A 230 50.73 45.11 34.88
N ALA A 231 50.94 46.35 35.29
CA ALA A 231 49.96 47.42 35.18
C ALA A 231 50.60 48.78 34.85
N ILE A 232 49.88 49.59 34.08
CA ILE A 232 50.20 50.99 33.78
C ILE A 232 49.40 51.88 34.74
N LEU A 233 50.07 52.86 35.34
CA LEU A 233 49.50 53.80 36.30
C LEU A 233 49.17 55.16 35.65
N ASP A 234 48.37 55.97 36.32
CA ASP A 234 47.91 57.31 35.88
C ASP A 234 48.99 58.40 35.65
N ASP A 235 50.28 58.04 35.70
CA ASP A 235 51.41 58.87 35.26
C ASP A 235 52.27 58.25 34.15
N GLY A 236 51.85 57.11 33.60
CA GLY A 236 52.59 56.37 32.59
C GLY A 236 53.76 55.56 33.16
N SER A 237 53.91 55.49 34.49
CA SER A 237 54.81 54.52 35.11
C SER A 237 54.18 53.12 35.16
N GLY A 238 55.03 52.09 35.17
CA GLY A 238 54.61 50.70 35.23
C GLY A 238 55.00 50.00 36.53
N VAL A 239 54.17 49.05 36.96
CA VAL A 239 54.45 48.14 38.07
C VAL A 239 54.19 46.70 37.63
N CYS A 240 55.03 45.75 38.04
CA CYS A 240 54.87 44.32 37.77
C CYS A 240 55.03 43.48 39.06
N TRP A 241 54.40 42.31 39.11
CA TRP A 241 54.44 41.36 40.22
C TRP A 241 54.17 39.90 39.76
N GLY A 242 54.40 38.93 40.65
CA GLY A 242 54.40 37.49 40.35
C GLY A 242 55.80 36.89 40.19
N ALA A 243 55.93 35.91 39.30
CA ALA A 243 57.19 35.25 38.97
C ALA A 243 58.23 36.21 38.36
N ASN A 244 59.52 36.00 38.67
CA ASN A 244 60.62 36.86 38.19
C ASN A 244 61.90 36.06 37.93
N ASP A 245 61.82 34.74 37.80
CA ASP A 245 62.95 33.82 37.62
C ASP A 245 63.75 34.05 36.32
N HIS A 246 63.16 34.73 35.35
CA HIS A 246 63.79 35.19 34.10
C HIS A 246 63.98 36.71 34.02
N GLY A 247 63.65 37.46 35.07
CA GLY A 247 63.69 38.93 35.10
C GLY A 247 62.48 39.60 34.41
N GLN A 248 61.39 38.84 34.19
CA GLN A 248 60.20 39.27 33.45
C GLN A 248 59.45 40.45 34.09
N LEU A 249 59.64 40.73 35.39
CA LEU A 249 59.05 41.92 36.03
C LEU A 249 59.83 43.21 35.74
N GLY A 250 61.02 43.13 35.15
CA GLY A 250 61.84 44.30 34.81
C GLY A 250 62.32 45.13 36.01
N ASP A 251 62.32 44.55 37.21
CA ASP A 251 62.70 45.23 38.47
C ASP A 251 64.22 45.22 38.76
N GLY A 252 65.03 44.77 37.79
CA GLY A 252 66.48 44.63 37.93
C GLY A 252 66.93 43.41 38.75
N THR A 253 66.02 42.51 39.13
CA THR A 253 66.32 41.31 39.92
C THR A 253 65.78 40.03 39.28
N TYR A 254 66.06 38.89 39.93
CA TYR A 254 65.47 37.58 39.61
C TYR A 254 64.63 37.04 40.77
N VAL A 255 63.87 37.92 41.44
CA VAL A 255 63.17 37.60 42.70
C VAL A 255 61.69 37.91 42.57
N ASN A 256 60.85 36.90 42.76
CA ASN A 256 59.39 37.01 42.69
C ASN A 256 58.86 38.09 43.65
N ARG A 257 57.71 38.67 43.31
CA ARG A 257 57.10 39.80 44.02
C ARG A 257 55.63 39.50 44.30
N SER A 258 55.24 39.43 45.58
CA SER A 258 53.82 39.31 45.96
C SER A 258 53.08 40.64 46.03
N THR A 259 53.72 41.75 45.65
CA THR A 259 53.13 43.11 45.59
C THR A 259 53.60 43.86 44.34
N PRO A 260 52.76 44.72 43.72
CA PRO A 260 53.15 45.58 42.61
C PRO A 260 54.49 46.30 42.85
N THR A 261 55.46 46.05 41.98
CA THR A 261 56.84 46.56 42.11
C THR A 261 57.19 47.39 40.87
N PRO A 262 57.73 48.62 41.02
CA PRO A 262 58.05 49.47 39.85
C PRO A 262 59.02 48.83 38.87
N ILE A 263 58.71 48.93 37.57
CA ILE A 263 59.60 48.49 36.50
C ILE A 263 60.80 49.45 36.43
N SER A 264 62.01 48.95 36.65
CA SER A 264 63.24 49.76 36.66
C SER A 264 64.06 49.65 35.38
N ALA A 265 63.79 48.65 34.54
CA ALA A 265 64.50 48.42 33.28
C ALA A 265 64.17 49.43 32.16
N LEU A 266 63.13 50.26 32.33
CA LEU A 266 62.64 51.18 31.29
C LEU A 266 63.58 52.38 31.08
N PRO A 267 63.69 52.92 29.85
CA PRO A 267 64.50 54.11 29.57
C PRO A 267 64.03 55.34 30.36
N ALA A 268 64.97 56.12 30.90
CA ALA A 268 64.66 57.22 31.79
C ALA A 268 63.88 58.37 31.11
N ASN A 269 62.86 58.89 31.82
CA ASN A 269 61.93 59.94 31.36
C ASN A 269 61.02 59.53 30.20
N ARG A 270 60.73 58.23 30.05
CA ARG A 270 59.74 57.70 29.11
C ARG A 270 58.51 57.22 29.87
N ALA A 271 57.35 57.29 29.24
CA ALA A 271 56.08 56.79 29.77
C ALA A 271 55.62 55.58 28.95
N ILE A 272 54.95 54.63 29.61
CA ILE A 272 54.36 53.45 28.98
C ILE A 272 52.96 53.82 28.47
N THR A 273 52.67 53.47 27.22
CA THR A 273 51.32 53.60 26.62
C THR A 273 50.60 52.26 26.51
N ALA A 274 51.34 51.17 26.29
CA ALA A 274 50.84 49.79 26.28
C ALA A 274 51.88 48.83 26.86
N ILE A 275 51.43 47.71 27.43
CA ILE A 275 52.28 46.64 27.96
C ILE A 275 51.60 45.28 27.74
N SER A 276 52.35 44.31 27.22
CA SER A 276 51.95 42.90 27.13
C SER A 276 53.08 42.02 27.70
N ILE A 277 52.71 41.07 28.55
CA ILE A 277 53.63 40.17 29.27
C ILE A 277 53.28 38.71 28.94
N GLY A 278 54.24 37.99 28.39
CA GLY A 278 54.11 36.57 28.12
C GLY A 278 54.47 35.72 29.34
N VAL A 279 55.24 34.65 29.11
CA VAL A 279 55.65 33.70 30.17
C VAL A 279 56.85 34.19 30.97
N ARG A 280 57.86 34.70 30.25
CA ARG A 280 59.23 34.92 30.73
C ARG A 280 59.84 36.22 30.21
N SER A 281 59.04 37.01 29.50
CA SER A 281 59.43 38.23 28.80
C SER A 281 58.22 39.16 28.73
N ALA A 282 58.47 40.45 28.69
CA ALA A 282 57.43 41.47 28.51
C ALA A 282 57.91 42.54 27.54
N CYS A 283 56.96 43.19 26.86
CA CYS A 283 57.21 44.29 25.95
C CYS A 283 56.27 45.46 26.27
N SER A 284 56.78 46.68 26.11
CA SER A 284 56.02 47.92 26.26
C SER A 284 56.18 48.82 25.04
N ILE A 285 55.11 49.49 24.67
CA ILE A 285 55.17 50.66 23.79
C ILE A 285 55.37 51.89 24.67
N LEU A 286 56.24 52.79 24.22
CA LEU A 286 56.56 54.04 24.89
C LEU A 286 55.83 55.25 24.25
N ASP A 287 55.93 56.40 24.90
CA ASP A 287 55.33 57.69 24.52
C ASP A 287 55.79 58.30 23.19
N ASP A 288 56.74 57.68 22.48
CA ASP A 288 57.16 58.02 21.12
C ASP A 288 56.82 56.92 20.09
N GLY A 289 56.10 55.88 20.50
CA GLY A 289 55.72 54.75 19.66
C GLY A 289 56.82 53.71 19.42
N ASN A 290 58.01 53.84 20.03
CA ASN A 290 59.00 52.77 20.05
C ASN A 290 58.59 51.64 21.01
N VAL A 291 58.94 50.40 20.66
CA VAL A 291 58.75 49.22 21.53
C VAL A 291 60.07 48.88 22.24
N VAL A 292 59.99 48.60 23.53
CA VAL A 292 61.08 48.03 24.34
C VAL A 292 60.65 46.73 25.01
N CYS A 293 61.54 45.74 25.06
CA CYS A 293 61.27 44.44 25.64
C CYS A 293 62.36 44.02 26.65
N TRP A 294 61.99 43.18 27.62
CA TRP A 294 62.90 42.61 28.63
C TRP A 294 62.50 41.19 29.03
N GLY A 295 63.36 40.51 29.79
CA GLY A 295 63.24 39.12 30.22
C GLY A 295 64.07 38.14 29.37
N ASN A 296 63.49 36.97 29.08
CA ASN A 296 64.09 35.91 28.28
C ASN A 296 64.15 36.29 26.78
N ASN A 297 65.23 35.90 26.10
CA ASN A 297 65.44 36.10 24.67
C ASN A 297 65.90 34.82 23.94
N GLU A 298 65.62 33.64 24.49
CA GLU A 298 66.12 32.35 23.96
C GLU A 298 65.66 32.09 22.51
N TYR A 299 64.47 32.58 22.16
CA TYR A 299 63.86 32.49 20.83
C TYR A 299 63.96 33.79 20.01
N GLY A 300 64.68 34.81 20.50
CA GLY A 300 64.73 36.15 19.87
C GLY A 300 63.52 37.04 20.16
N LEU A 301 62.78 36.76 21.24
CA LEU A 301 61.58 37.49 21.71
C LEU A 301 61.78 38.99 21.94
N LEU A 302 63.01 39.48 22.14
CA LEU A 302 63.27 40.90 22.35
C LEU A 302 63.40 41.70 21.05
N GLY A 303 63.37 41.03 19.89
CA GLY A 303 63.32 41.70 18.57
C GLY A 303 64.58 42.49 18.20
N ASP A 304 65.69 42.25 18.90
CA ASP A 304 66.98 42.97 18.83
C ASP A 304 68.00 42.32 17.88
N ASN A 305 67.56 41.32 17.11
CA ASN A 305 68.41 40.44 16.30
C ASN A 305 69.49 39.70 17.15
N THR A 306 69.29 39.51 18.45
CA THR A 306 70.11 38.64 19.31
C THR A 306 69.28 37.54 19.98
N THR A 307 69.93 36.73 20.81
CA THR A 307 69.27 35.79 21.73
C THR A 307 69.75 36.03 23.17
N THR A 308 69.99 37.29 23.52
CA THR A 308 70.55 37.71 24.81
C THR A 308 69.46 38.22 25.75
N ASN A 309 69.30 37.62 26.92
CA ASN A 309 68.33 38.09 27.93
C ASN A 309 68.70 39.49 28.41
N ALA A 310 67.69 40.33 28.67
CA ALA A 310 67.85 41.72 29.12
C ALA A 310 66.99 41.96 30.36
N THR A 311 67.59 42.27 31.52
CA THR A 311 66.87 42.27 32.82
C THR A 311 67.14 43.49 33.71
N THR A 312 68.19 44.27 33.44
CA THR A 312 68.49 45.53 34.15
C THR A 312 68.19 46.78 33.33
N GLU A 313 68.21 46.66 32.00
CA GLU A 313 67.87 47.69 31.02
C GLU A 313 67.09 46.96 29.91
N ALA A 314 65.98 47.53 29.46
CA ALA A 314 65.15 46.96 28.39
C ALA A 314 65.76 47.27 27.01
N THR A 315 65.64 46.33 26.08
CA THR A 315 66.19 46.44 24.73
C THR A 315 65.14 47.02 23.79
N TYR A 316 65.53 47.95 22.91
CA TYR A 316 64.66 48.45 21.84
C TYR A 316 64.49 47.39 20.75
N VAL A 317 63.26 47.23 20.27
CA VAL A 317 62.92 46.35 19.14
C VAL A 317 63.32 47.03 17.82
N ASP A 318 63.97 46.29 16.90
CA ASP A 318 64.37 46.79 15.58
C ASP A 318 63.16 46.89 14.61
N LEU A 319 62.24 47.82 14.90
CA LEU A 319 61.08 48.12 14.04
C LEU A 319 61.51 48.60 12.63
N PRO A 320 60.64 48.45 11.60
CA PRO A 320 60.90 49.00 10.27
C PRO A 320 61.19 50.51 10.28
N LEU A 321 62.06 50.97 9.38
CA LEU A 321 62.61 52.34 9.44
C LEU A 321 61.54 53.43 9.32
N GLY A 322 61.44 54.26 10.35
CA GLY A 322 60.53 55.41 10.40
C GLY A 322 59.10 55.06 10.82
N ARG A 323 58.89 53.88 11.42
CA ARG A 323 57.59 53.34 11.84
C ARG A 323 57.47 53.27 13.36
N THR A 324 56.25 53.29 13.86
CA THR A 324 55.89 53.20 15.28
C THR A 324 54.82 52.14 15.51
N ALA A 325 54.75 51.58 16.72
CA ALA A 325 53.73 50.60 17.08
C ALA A 325 52.48 51.28 17.67
N ILE A 326 51.30 50.89 17.18
CA ILE A 326 49.99 51.22 17.77
C ILE A 326 49.68 50.23 18.91
N SER A 327 49.97 48.95 18.69
CA SER A 327 49.67 47.82 19.57
C SER A 327 50.81 46.80 19.54
N VAL A 328 51.01 46.07 20.64
CA VAL A 328 51.97 44.97 20.78
C VAL A 328 51.33 43.85 21.62
N ASP A 329 51.51 42.61 21.20
CA ASP A 329 51.11 41.43 21.97
C ASP A 329 52.25 40.40 22.06
N VAL A 330 52.39 39.76 23.21
CA VAL A 330 53.51 38.88 23.57
C VAL A 330 52.96 37.51 23.95
N GLY A 331 52.99 36.60 22.98
CA GLY A 331 52.57 35.21 23.15
C GLY A 331 53.60 34.37 23.93
N PHE A 332 53.51 33.05 23.78
CA PHE A 332 54.31 32.13 24.61
C PHE A 332 55.78 32.02 24.16
N LYS A 333 56.06 32.11 22.84
CA LYS A 333 57.43 32.09 22.29
C LYS A 333 57.70 33.14 21.19
N HIS A 334 56.71 33.96 20.83
CA HIS A 334 56.79 34.99 19.81
C HIS A 334 56.02 36.24 20.26
N ALA A 335 56.32 37.38 19.63
CA ALA A 335 55.66 38.65 19.85
C ALA A 335 55.34 39.32 18.52
N CYS A 336 54.31 40.16 18.52
CA CYS A 336 53.74 40.77 17.34
C CYS A 336 53.36 42.23 17.60
N ALA A 337 53.46 43.09 16.60
CA ALA A 337 53.06 44.49 16.68
C ALA A 337 52.28 44.94 15.44
N LEU A 338 51.28 45.80 15.67
CA LEU A 338 50.56 46.56 14.66
C LEU A 338 51.17 47.95 14.55
N LEU A 339 51.48 48.40 13.34
CA LEU A 339 52.22 49.64 13.08
C LEU A 339 51.32 50.77 12.53
N ASP A 340 51.85 51.99 12.55
CA ASP A 340 51.22 53.28 12.16
C ASP A 340 50.64 53.40 10.73
N ASP A 341 50.72 52.35 9.89
CA ASP A 341 50.13 52.30 8.54
C ASP A 341 49.22 51.09 8.32
N LYS A 342 48.75 50.44 9.41
CA LYS A 342 47.96 49.20 9.43
C LYS A 342 48.73 47.92 9.00
N SER A 343 50.05 47.97 8.78
CA SER A 343 50.90 46.77 8.59
C SER A 343 51.28 46.10 9.92
N THR A 344 51.57 44.80 9.87
CA THR A 344 51.95 44.00 11.04
C THR A 344 53.32 43.36 10.89
N VAL A 345 54.03 43.25 12.03
CA VAL A 345 55.30 42.57 12.15
C VAL A 345 55.27 41.58 13.32
N CYS A 346 55.85 40.40 13.14
CA CYS A 346 56.06 39.43 14.24
C CYS A 346 57.53 38.98 14.30
N TRP A 347 57.94 38.52 15.48
CA TRP A 347 59.30 38.02 15.76
C TRP A 347 59.30 36.99 16.91
N GLY A 348 60.36 36.20 17.02
CA GLY A 348 60.52 35.11 17.98
C GLY A 348 60.56 33.72 17.32
N ASN A 349 59.98 32.73 17.99
CA ASN A 349 59.86 31.37 17.48
C ASN A 349 58.94 31.29 16.24
N ASN A 350 59.25 30.39 15.32
CA ASN A 350 58.50 30.17 14.08
C ASN A 350 58.46 28.69 13.68
N GLU A 351 58.72 27.76 14.59
CA GLU A 351 58.83 26.32 14.28
C GLU A 351 57.55 25.75 13.66
N GLU A 352 56.39 26.31 14.03
CA GLU A 352 55.05 25.93 13.54
C GLU A 352 54.47 26.98 12.57
N GLY A 353 55.29 27.92 12.08
CA GLY A 353 54.85 28.98 11.15
C GLY A 353 54.16 30.19 11.81
N GLN A 354 54.18 30.32 13.14
CA GLN A 354 53.44 31.35 13.89
C GLN A 354 53.82 32.81 13.60
N ILE A 355 54.91 33.06 12.87
CA ILE A 355 55.26 34.41 12.38
C ILE A 355 54.47 34.80 11.12
N GLY A 356 54.00 33.84 10.32
CA GLY A 356 53.14 34.10 9.15
C GLY A 356 53.87 34.60 7.90
N ASP A 357 55.18 34.36 7.81
CA ASP A 357 56.06 34.91 6.77
C ASP A 357 56.35 33.94 5.59
N ASN A 358 55.49 32.94 5.39
CA ASN A 358 55.69 31.82 4.45
C ASN A 358 56.98 31.03 4.76
N THR A 359 57.40 30.96 6.02
CA THR A 359 58.50 30.10 6.48
C THR A 359 58.23 29.53 7.87
N THR A 360 58.92 28.44 8.21
CA THR A 360 58.99 27.90 9.58
C THR A 360 60.38 28.15 10.21
N THR A 361 60.93 29.36 10.03
CA THR A 361 62.28 29.72 10.50
C THR A 361 62.24 30.89 11.47
N ASN A 362 62.77 30.70 12.68
CA ASN A 362 62.74 31.69 13.76
C ASN A 362 63.27 33.07 13.31
N ARG A 363 62.61 34.13 13.77
CA ARG A 363 62.85 35.52 13.36
C ARG A 363 63.24 36.36 14.56
N TYR A 364 64.53 36.53 14.81
CA TYR A 364 65.03 37.27 16.00
C TYR A 364 64.87 38.80 15.90
N LYS A 365 64.16 39.29 14.88
CA LYS A 365 63.84 40.70 14.64
C LYS A 365 62.45 40.80 13.98
N PRO A 366 61.75 41.95 14.09
CA PRO A 366 60.51 42.20 13.38
C PRO A 366 60.57 41.81 11.90
N THR A 367 59.63 40.97 11.50
CA THR A 367 59.46 40.48 10.13
C THR A 367 58.03 40.76 9.69
N GLU A 368 57.89 41.40 8.53
CA GLU A 368 56.61 41.89 7.97
C GLU A 368 55.73 40.74 7.47
N ILE A 369 54.44 40.81 7.79
CA ILE A 369 53.44 39.79 7.41
C ILE A 369 52.72 40.22 6.13
N SER A 370 52.71 39.33 5.14
CA SER A 370 52.01 39.57 3.87
C SER A 370 50.53 39.21 3.99
N MET A 371 49.71 40.16 4.43
CA MET A 371 48.25 40.07 4.30
C MET A 371 47.82 40.11 2.82
N PRO A 372 46.63 39.57 2.45
CA PRO A 372 46.09 39.67 1.10
C PRO A 372 45.98 41.13 0.62
N THR A 373 46.24 41.36 -0.67
CA THR A 373 46.35 42.70 -1.24
C THR A 373 45.11 43.56 -0.99
N GLY A 374 45.29 44.67 -0.26
CA GLY A 374 44.22 45.61 0.10
C GLY A 374 43.66 45.44 1.52
N LEU A 375 44.07 44.42 2.28
CA LEU A 375 43.65 44.23 3.66
C LEU A 375 44.72 44.73 4.65
N GLY A 376 44.44 45.87 5.30
CA GLY A 376 45.14 46.29 6.52
C GLY A 376 44.63 45.53 7.75
N VAL A 377 45.37 45.58 8.86
CA VAL A 377 44.99 44.96 10.15
C VAL A 377 44.45 46.02 11.11
N SER A 378 43.37 45.70 11.84
CA SER A 378 42.80 46.54 12.91
C SER A 378 43.19 46.05 14.31
N SER A 379 43.31 44.73 14.52
CA SER A 379 43.83 44.13 15.76
C SER A 379 44.60 42.83 15.51
N ILE A 380 45.54 42.51 16.40
CA ILE A 380 46.42 41.32 16.36
C ILE A 380 46.51 40.70 17.76
N SER A 381 46.59 39.37 17.84
CA SER A 381 46.88 38.67 19.10
C SER A 381 47.74 37.42 18.87
N ALA A 382 48.69 37.18 19.78
CA ALA A 382 49.69 36.13 19.72
C ALA A 382 49.46 35.07 20.81
N GLY A 383 49.07 33.85 20.41
CA GLY A 383 48.82 32.73 21.31
C GLY A 383 50.08 31.96 21.70
N ARG A 384 49.92 30.65 21.96
CA ARG A 384 51.08 29.80 22.34
C ARG A 384 52.04 29.55 21.19
N ASP A 385 51.49 28.99 20.12
CA ASP A 385 52.21 28.59 18.91
C ASP A 385 51.41 28.98 17.65
N HIS A 386 50.53 29.98 17.76
CA HIS A 386 49.71 30.54 16.68
C HIS A 386 49.48 32.05 16.87
N THR A 387 48.99 32.70 15.82
CA THR A 387 48.70 34.15 15.78
C THR A 387 47.41 34.37 14.99
N CYS A 388 46.61 35.36 15.38
CA CYS A 388 45.42 35.76 14.63
C CYS A 388 45.33 37.29 14.51
N VAL A 389 44.60 37.76 13.49
CA VAL A 389 44.26 39.17 13.27
C VAL A 389 42.79 39.35 12.91
N VAL A 390 42.26 40.53 13.25
CA VAL A 390 41.09 41.10 12.58
C VAL A 390 41.59 42.11 11.54
N ALA A 391 41.09 42.00 10.32
CA ALA A 391 41.38 42.92 9.23
C ALA A 391 40.46 44.16 9.26
N ALA A 392 40.83 45.22 8.57
CA ALA A 392 40.07 46.48 8.47
C ALA A 392 38.67 46.35 7.82
N ASN A 393 38.36 45.18 7.24
CA ASN A 393 37.01 44.81 6.76
C ASN A 393 36.27 43.85 7.73
N ALA A 394 36.68 43.81 9.00
CA ALA A 394 36.14 42.95 10.06
C ALA A 394 36.23 41.42 9.81
N SER A 395 37.04 40.97 8.83
CA SER A 395 37.32 39.55 8.60
C SER A 395 38.43 39.03 9.52
N VAL A 396 38.35 37.75 9.92
CA VAL A 396 39.30 37.09 10.83
C VAL A 396 40.27 36.20 10.04
N TRP A 397 41.56 36.28 10.37
CA TRP A 397 42.62 35.47 9.78
C TRP A 397 43.52 34.90 10.87
N CYS A 398 43.96 33.65 10.74
CA CYS A 398 44.83 32.96 11.71
C CYS A 398 45.93 32.15 11.01
N TRP A 399 47.05 31.93 11.70
CA TRP A 399 48.19 31.13 11.22
C TRP A 399 49.04 30.59 12.38
N GLY A 400 49.99 29.70 12.08
CA GLY A 400 50.77 28.91 13.04
C GLY A 400 50.26 27.47 13.20
N ALA A 401 50.43 26.90 14.39
CA ALA A 401 50.07 25.52 14.73
C ALA A 401 48.55 25.26 14.69
N HIS A 402 48.16 24.04 14.32
CA HIS A 402 46.77 23.57 14.30
C HIS A 402 46.45 22.45 15.31
N GLU A 403 47.40 21.91 16.08
CA GLU A 403 47.21 20.64 16.83
C GLU A 403 45.87 20.48 17.61
N GLU A 404 45.35 21.55 18.22
CA GLU A 404 44.08 21.56 18.99
C GLU A 404 42.88 22.12 18.20
N GLY A 405 43.10 22.62 16.98
CA GLY A 405 42.11 23.26 16.10
C GLY A 405 42.12 24.79 16.12
N GLN A 406 43.10 25.41 16.78
CA GLN A 406 43.16 26.84 17.13
C GLN A 406 43.16 27.83 15.96
N LEU A 407 43.40 27.38 14.72
CA LEU A 407 43.30 28.21 13.52
C LEU A 407 41.86 28.36 12.98
N GLY A 408 40.93 27.46 13.33
CA GLY A 408 39.53 27.55 12.90
C GLY A 408 39.23 27.15 11.44
N LEU A 409 40.25 26.66 10.72
CA LEU A 409 40.18 26.33 9.27
C LEU A 409 39.43 25.02 8.96
N GLY A 410 39.05 24.23 9.96
CA GLY A 410 38.39 22.93 9.83
C GLY A 410 39.32 21.77 9.41
N THR A 411 40.36 22.04 8.64
CA THR A 411 41.37 21.09 8.17
C THR A 411 42.58 21.02 9.10
N ASN A 412 42.96 19.83 9.56
CA ASN A 412 44.12 19.64 10.44
C ASN A 412 45.46 19.76 9.68
N VAL A 413 45.87 21.01 9.44
CA VAL A 413 47.12 21.42 8.80
C VAL A 413 47.53 22.77 9.40
N ASP A 414 48.79 22.90 9.78
CA ASP A 414 49.42 24.16 10.23
C ASP A 414 49.58 25.14 9.06
N SER A 415 49.62 26.44 9.32
CA SER A 415 49.70 27.46 8.27
C SER A 415 50.87 28.42 8.50
N ASP A 416 51.83 28.46 7.58
CA ASP A 416 52.96 29.40 7.59
C ASP A 416 52.63 30.77 6.98
N VAL A 417 51.35 30.99 6.59
CA VAL A 417 50.79 32.25 6.07
C VAL A 417 49.41 32.54 6.68
N PRO A 418 48.95 33.81 6.73
CA PRO A 418 47.60 34.16 7.18
C PRO A 418 46.50 33.45 6.36
N ALA A 419 45.66 32.66 7.03
CA ALA A 419 44.54 31.94 6.43
C ALA A 419 43.19 32.44 6.95
N TRP A 420 42.20 32.56 6.07
CA TRP A 420 40.87 33.10 6.38
C TRP A 420 40.04 32.15 7.25
N VAL A 421 39.38 32.69 8.28
CA VAL A 421 38.57 31.94 9.23
C VAL A 421 37.08 32.17 8.98
N ASN A 422 36.35 31.10 8.60
CA ASN A 422 34.91 31.17 8.32
C ASN A 422 34.07 31.26 9.60
N ILE A 423 33.87 32.49 10.08
CA ILE A 423 33.02 32.80 11.24
C ILE A 423 31.51 32.74 10.93
N GLY A 424 31.10 32.74 9.65
CA GLY A 424 29.72 32.50 9.20
C GLY A 424 29.18 33.55 8.23
N SER A 425 28.21 33.16 7.39
CA SER A 425 27.60 34.05 6.39
C SER A 425 26.92 35.26 7.04
N GLY A 426 27.27 36.48 6.61
CA GLY A 426 26.79 37.74 7.18
C GLY A 426 27.36 38.09 8.55
N MET A 427 28.29 37.28 9.09
CA MET A 427 28.96 37.54 10.37
C MET A 427 30.34 38.15 10.12
N HIS A 428 30.67 39.17 10.90
CA HIS A 428 31.98 39.80 10.95
C HIS A 428 32.35 40.09 12.41
N ALA A 429 33.65 40.24 12.68
CA ALA A 429 34.14 40.53 14.03
C ALA A 429 33.62 41.89 14.53
N PHE A 430 33.41 42.03 15.83
CA PHE A 430 33.05 43.30 16.42
C PHE A 430 34.24 44.27 16.34
N LEU A 431 34.02 45.42 15.72
CA LEU A 431 34.98 46.53 15.63
C LEU A 431 34.48 47.72 16.45
N GLY A 432 34.16 47.46 17.72
CA GLY A 432 33.98 48.50 18.72
C GLY A 432 35.30 48.80 19.43
N GLU A 433 35.45 50.01 19.94
CA GLU A 433 36.62 50.44 20.71
C GLU A 433 36.18 51.45 21.81
N ARG A 434 37.03 52.41 22.27
CA ARG A 434 36.70 53.31 23.39
C ARG A 434 37.09 54.79 23.19
N ASP A 435 37.29 55.22 21.94
CA ASP A 435 37.67 56.58 21.54
C ASP A 435 36.40 57.46 21.55
N HIS A 436 36.04 57.99 22.72
CA HIS A 436 34.71 58.56 22.93
C HIS A 436 34.46 59.85 22.12
N ASP A 437 35.50 60.60 21.73
CA ASP A 437 35.43 61.73 20.81
C ASP A 437 36.02 61.46 19.41
N ASN A 438 36.45 60.23 19.15
CA ASN A 438 36.89 59.69 17.86
C ASN A 438 38.15 60.38 17.28
N ASP A 439 39.10 60.79 18.14
CA ASP A 439 40.28 61.58 17.76
C ASP A 439 41.47 60.73 17.25
N GLY A 440 41.54 59.46 17.66
CA GLY A 440 42.57 58.48 17.30
C GLY A 440 43.57 58.14 18.41
N ILE A 441 43.46 58.72 19.62
CA ILE A 441 44.35 58.50 20.77
C ILE A 441 43.69 57.58 21.80
N LEU A 442 44.27 56.39 21.99
CA LEU A 442 43.76 55.39 22.95
C LEU A 442 44.84 54.93 23.91
N SER A 443 45.13 55.79 24.88
CA SER A 443 46.19 55.62 25.86
C SER A 443 45.99 56.58 27.02
N ILE A 444 46.92 56.60 27.96
CA ILE A 444 47.04 57.64 28.98
C ILE A 444 47.18 59.09 28.45
N PHE A 445 47.38 59.27 27.14
CA PHE A 445 47.39 60.59 26.48
C PHE A 445 46.05 60.99 25.86
N ASP A 446 45.04 60.12 25.92
CA ASP A 446 43.65 60.45 25.60
C ASP A 446 43.22 61.66 26.44
N ALA A 447 42.70 62.69 25.76
CA ALA A 447 42.26 63.93 26.41
C ALA A 447 40.91 63.76 27.14
N THR A 448 40.22 62.64 26.91
CA THR A 448 38.93 62.30 27.50
C THR A 448 39.12 61.48 28.79
N PRO A 449 38.70 62.00 29.96
CA PRO A 449 38.87 61.29 31.22
C PRO A 449 37.84 60.16 31.40
N TYR A 450 38.28 58.91 31.26
CA TYR A 450 37.51 57.75 31.69
C TYR A 450 37.32 57.73 33.24
N PRO A 451 36.16 57.35 33.80
CA PRO A 451 34.93 56.93 33.12
C PRO A 451 34.08 58.10 32.59
N PRO A 452 33.44 57.94 31.42
CA PRO A 452 32.57 58.97 30.84
C PRO A 452 31.23 59.13 31.59
N PRO A 453 30.43 60.17 31.26
CA PRO A 453 29.13 60.40 31.88
C PRO A 453 28.15 59.23 31.71
N ILE A 454 27.65 58.69 32.83
CA ILE A 454 26.62 57.64 32.82
C ILE A 454 25.27 58.27 32.48
N CYS A 455 24.90 58.23 31.20
CA CYS A 455 23.61 58.73 30.72
C CYS A 455 22.44 57.91 31.30
N PRO A 456 21.30 58.54 31.66
CA PRO A 456 20.14 57.83 32.19
C PRO A 456 19.42 57.02 31.11
N ALA A 457 18.77 55.91 31.49
CA ALA A 457 17.89 55.16 30.59
C ALA A 457 16.87 56.08 29.89
N GLY A 458 16.80 56.01 28.56
CA GLY A 458 16.16 57.01 27.69
C GLY A 458 17.16 57.84 26.88
N GLN A 459 18.42 57.94 27.32
CA GLN A 459 19.50 58.65 26.65
C GLN A 459 20.68 57.71 26.38
N TYR A 460 21.49 58.03 25.36
CA TYR A 460 22.77 57.39 25.10
C TYR A 460 23.89 58.43 25.03
N LEU A 461 25.10 58.00 25.34
CA LEU A 461 26.29 58.84 25.31
C LEU A 461 26.76 59.08 23.86
N VAL A 462 26.99 60.34 23.49
CA VAL A 462 27.70 60.74 22.26
C VAL A 462 28.77 61.74 22.66
N GLY A 463 30.04 61.35 22.61
CA GLY A 463 31.11 62.12 23.24
C GLY A 463 30.92 62.18 24.76
N TYR A 464 30.60 63.39 25.26
CA TYR A 464 30.27 63.65 26.66
C TYR A 464 28.81 64.07 26.87
N ASP A 465 28.04 64.23 25.80
CA ASP A 465 26.65 64.65 25.87
C ASP A 465 25.71 63.43 25.92
N CYS A 466 24.77 63.45 26.86
CA CYS A 466 23.69 62.47 26.92
C CYS A 466 22.58 62.88 25.97
N VAL A 467 22.56 62.27 24.79
CA VAL A 467 21.62 62.55 23.72
C VAL A 467 20.35 61.73 23.94
N ASP A 468 19.18 62.37 23.82
CA ASP A 468 17.90 61.68 23.80
C ASP A 468 17.88 60.60 22.72
N THR A 469 17.55 59.38 23.10
CA THR A 469 17.37 58.27 22.15
C THR A 469 16.37 58.67 21.07
N SER A 470 16.70 58.46 19.79
CA SER A 470 15.87 58.92 18.68
C SER A 470 14.60 58.07 18.54
N ALA A 471 13.54 58.67 17.99
CA ALA A 471 12.26 57.98 17.82
C ALA A 471 12.43 56.68 17.03
N GLY A 472 11.72 55.63 17.44
CA GLY A 472 11.84 54.27 16.89
C GLY A 472 12.91 53.42 17.58
N ASN A 473 13.70 54.01 18.48
CA ASN A 473 14.75 53.34 19.24
C ASN A 473 14.48 53.44 20.76
N TYR A 474 15.21 52.65 21.56
CA TYR A 474 15.15 52.70 23.02
C TYR A 474 16.52 52.43 23.68
N THR A 475 16.67 52.89 24.93
CA THR A 475 17.84 52.64 25.78
C THR A 475 17.39 52.17 27.18
N PRO A 476 17.38 50.86 27.44
CA PRO A 476 16.68 50.30 28.61
C PRO A 476 17.37 50.54 29.94
N THR A 477 18.68 50.79 29.93
CA THR A 477 19.53 50.95 31.10
C THR A 477 20.30 52.26 31.03
N SER A 478 20.76 52.75 32.17
CA SER A 478 21.73 53.84 32.21
C SER A 478 23.12 53.36 31.73
N GLY A 479 23.95 54.27 31.22
CA GLY A 479 25.30 53.96 30.72
C GLY A 479 25.36 53.42 29.29
N MET A 480 24.24 53.46 28.55
CA MET A 480 24.23 53.08 27.14
C MET A 480 25.06 54.06 26.30
N THR A 481 25.97 53.54 25.47
CA THR A 481 26.72 54.30 24.45
C THR A 481 26.04 54.29 23.08
N GLU A 482 24.95 53.53 22.95
CA GLU A 482 24.25 53.26 21.69
C GLU A 482 22.74 53.20 21.93
N GLN A 483 21.94 53.39 20.88
CA GLN A 483 20.49 53.24 20.91
C GLN A 483 20.07 51.94 20.20
N ILE A 484 19.10 51.22 20.76
CA ILE A 484 18.62 49.93 20.22
C ILE A 484 17.36 50.18 19.39
N PRO A 485 17.29 49.77 18.11
CA PRO A 485 16.07 49.90 17.32
C PRO A 485 14.96 48.98 17.86
N CYS A 486 13.75 49.51 17.98
CA CYS A 486 12.60 48.73 18.44
C CYS A 486 12.30 47.57 17.47
N PRO A 487 12.14 46.32 17.95
CA PRO A 487 11.89 45.17 17.09
C PRO A 487 10.52 45.28 16.41
N ALA A 488 10.43 44.76 15.18
CA ALA A 488 9.16 44.62 14.46
C ALA A 488 8.11 43.91 15.34
N GLY A 489 6.86 44.37 15.27
CA GLY A 489 5.80 44.08 16.24
C GLY A 489 5.67 45.14 17.35
N SER A 490 6.73 45.90 17.61
CA SER A 490 6.71 47.07 18.51
C SER A 490 6.97 48.38 17.75
N PHE A 491 6.71 49.51 18.41
CA PHE A 491 6.96 50.85 17.88
C PHE A 491 7.28 51.84 19.00
N GLN A 492 7.83 53.00 18.63
CA GLN A 492 8.26 54.01 19.60
C GLN A 492 8.18 55.42 18.96
N PRO A 493 7.27 56.32 19.40
CA PRO A 493 6.97 57.55 18.65
C PRO A 493 7.69 58.84 19.09
N ASN A 494 8.44 58.82 20.20
CA ASN A 494 8.99 60.03 20.85
C ASN A 494 10.47 59.87 21.20
N SER A 495 11.27 60.92 21.15
CA SER A 495 12.65 60.82 21.68
C SER A 495 12.69 60.53 23.19
N GLY A 496 13.85 60.08 23.68
CA GLY A 496 14.14 59.98 25.12
C GLY A 496 13.53 58.77 25.84
N GLN A 497 13.15 57.68 25.15
CA GLN A 497 12.48 56.53 25.79
C GLN A 497 13.38 55.33 26.06
N SER A 498 13.10 54.65 27.17
CA SER A 498 13.80 53.46 27.64
C SER A 498 13.12 52.13 27.29
N PHE A 499 12.02 52.16 26.54
CA PHE A 499 11.31 50.95 26.09
C PHE A 499 10.47 51.21 24.83
N CYS A 500 10.13 50.14 24.12
CA CYS A 500 9.21 50.12 22.99
C CYS A 500 7.78 49.77 23.45
N PHE A 501 6.78 50.24 22.72
CA PHE A 501 5.38 49.86 22.92
C PHE A 501 5.02 48.77 21.90
N ASP A 502 4.40 47.67 22.34
CA ASP A 502 3.78 46.72 21.40
C ASP A 502 2.78 47.45 20.48
N ALA A 503 2.74 47.08 19.20
CA ALA A 503 1.61 47.41 18.35
C ALA A 503 0.33 46.80 18.97
N VAL A 504 -0.72 47.60 19.13
CA VAL A 504 -1.95 47.19 19.82
C VAL A 504 -2.88 46.40 18.87
N PRO A 505 -3.80 45.55 19.39
CA PRO A 505 -4.77 44.85 18.54
C PRO A 505 -5.49 45.78 17.56
N GLY A 506 -5.54 45.37 16.30
CA GLY A 506 -5.93 46.16 15.14
C GLY A 506 -4.75 46.78 14.37
N TYR A 507 -3.52 46.74 14.89
CA TYR A 507 -2.34 47.35 14.28
C TYR A 507 -1.14 46.39 14.23
N TYR A 508 -0.14 46.72 13.42
CA TYR A 508 1.11 45.98 13.26
C TYR A 508 2.31 46.90 13.00
N THR A 509 3.53 46.37 13.12
CA THR A 509 4.76 46.97 12.55
C THR A 509 5.65 45.90 11.91
N ASP A 510 5.95 46.06 10.63
CA ASP A 510 6.69 45.10 9.81
C ASP A 510 8.22 45.28 9.84
N SER A 511 8.70 46.39 10.40
CA SER A 511 10.08 46.84 10.33
C SER A 511 10.63 47.24 11.71
N ASN A 512 11.91 46.89 11.94
CA ASN A 512 12.65 47.39 13.11
C ASN A 512 12.83 48.91 13.01
N GLY A 513 12.88 49.61 14.15
CA GLY A 513 12.99 51.08 14.18
C GLY A 513 11.66 51.82 13.95
N SER A 514 10.52 51.12 14.00
CA SER A 514 9.21 51.70 13.67
C SER A 514 8.81 52.83 14.62
N ILE A 515 8.59 54.04 14.08
CA ILE A 515 8.11 55.21 14.84
C ILE A 515 6.59 55.22 15.05
N SER A 516 5.85 54.40 14.32
CA SER A 516 4.39 54.38 14.28
C SER A 516 3.88 53.00 13.88
N MET A 517 2.70 52.62 14.36
CA MET A 517 2.02 51.37 14.01
C MET A 517 1.06 51.56 12.82
N SER A 518 1.03 50.59 11.92
CA SER A 518 0.15 50.56 10.73
C SER A 518 -1.18 49.87 11.07
N PRO A 519 -2.35 50.42 10.66
CA PRO A 519 -3.63 49.77 10.89
C PRO A 519 -3.82 48.56 9.97
N CYS A 520 -4.46 47.52 10.48
CA CYS A 520 -4.98 46.42 9.66
C CYS A 520 -6.15 46.92 8.81
N LEU A 521 -5.98 46.89 7.49
CA LEU A 521 -6.98 47.40 6.55
C LEU A 521 -8.23 46.51 6.54
N ALA A 522 -9.39 47.10 6.23
CA ALA A 522 -10.66 46.40 6.08
C ALA A 522 -10.53 45.13 5.20
N GLY A 523 -11.06 44.02 5.69
CA GLY A 523 -10.82 42.66 5.18
C GLY A 523 -9.81 41.88 6.03
N THR A 524 -8.89 42.54 6.73
CA THR A 524 -7.95 41.93 7.70
C THR A 524 -8.31 42.29 9.15
N PHE A 525 -7.65 41.66 10.12
CA PHE A 525 -7.74 41.97 11.54
C PHE A 525 -6.45 41.62 12.28
N GLN A 526 -6.29 42.06 13.53
CA GLN A 526 -5.24 41.56 14.41
C GLN A 526 -5.71 41.58 15.88
N ASN A 527 -5.79 40.42 16.53
CA ASN A 527 -6.35 40.28 17.88
C ASN A 527 -5.30 40.17 19.01
N GLN A 528 -4.01 40.12 18.68
CA GLN A 528 -2.89 40.11 19.63
C GLN A 528 -2.08 41.40 19.55
N SER A 529 -1.34 41.73 20.61
CA SER A 529 -0.34 42.79 20.59
C SER A 529 1.02 42.26 20.11
N GLY A 530 1.94 43.15 19.73
CA GLY A 530 3.32 42.78 19.41
C GLY A 530 3.49 42.14 18.02
N GLN A 531 2.58 42.40 17.08
CA GLN A 531 2.44 41.62 15.84
C GLN A 531 3.03 42.32 14.61
N THR A 532 3.72 41.54 13.76
CA THR A 532 4.42 42.04 12.57
C THR A 532 3.56 42.12 11.31
N THR A 533 2.37 41.52 11.32
CA THR A 533 1.44 41.44 10.19
C THR A 533 -0.01 41.38 10.66
N CYS A 534 -0.95 41.61 9.73
CA CYS A 534 -2.37 41.39 9.93
C CYS A 534 -2.80 40.01 9.42
N ILE A 535 -3.89 39.50 9.98
CA ILE A 535 -4.48 38.20 9.64
C ILE A 535 -5.65 38.45 8.68
N ASP A 536 -5.72 37.73 7.56
CA ASP A 536 -6.91 37.75 6.69
C ASP A 536 -8.15 37.30 7.47
N THR A 537 -9.25 38.04 7.33
CA THR A 537 -10.51 37.65 7.98
C THR A 537 -10.98 36.28 7.47
N PRO A 538 -11.24 35.30 8.35
CA PRO A 538 -11.60 33.95 7.94
C PRO A 538 -13.02 33.87 7.33
N PRO A 539 -13.31 32.82 6.55
CA PRO A 539 -14.64 32.62 5.97
C PRO A 539 -15.72 32.55 7.06
N GLY A 540 -16.87 33.16 6.78
CA GLY A 540 -17.99 33.33 7.71
C GLY A 540 -17.92 34.61 8.54
N PHE A 541 -16.87 35.41 8.40
CA PHE A 541 -16.67 36.67 9.11
C PHE A 541 -16.35 37.82 8.13
N PHE A 542 -16.35 39.06 8.62
CA PHE A 542 -15.99 40.27 7.87
C PHE A 542 -15.39 41.37 8.78
N THR A 543 -14.59 42.26 8.21
CA THR A 543 -14.16 43.53 8.84
C THR A 543 -14.42 44.71 7.92
N VAL A 544 -15.24 45.67 8.36
CA VAL A 544 -15.65 46.85 7.56
C VAL A 544 -14.67 48.00 7.74
N ASP A 545 -14.24 48.21 8.98
CA ASP A 545 -13.41 49.34 9.39
C ASP A 545 -11.93 48.93 9.45
N ASP A 546 -11.05 49.87 9.13
CA ASP A 546 -9.62 49.73 9.39
C ASP A 546 -9.34 49.67 10.90
N ALA A 547 -8.20 49.09 11.28
CA ALA A 547 -7.80 48.79 12.66
C ALA A 547 -8.72 47.81 13.41
N ALA A 548 -9.33 46.86 12.70
CA ALA A 548 -10.18 45.84 13.30
C ALA A 548 -9.39 44.90 14.23
N ALA A 549 -9.65 45.00 15.54
CA ALA A 549 -9.04 44.10 16.53
C ALA A 549 -9.62 42.68 16.52
N ASN A 550 -10.87 42.50 16.08
CA ASN A 550 -11.51 41.19 15.94
C ASN A 550 -12.46 41.19 14.74
N PRO A 551 -12.61 40.06 14.01
CA PRO A 551 -13.52 39.99 12.88
C PRO A 551 -14.97 39.77 13.34
N THR A 552 -15.92 40.40 12.65
CA THR A 552 -17.35 40.29 12.99
C THR A 552 -17.95 39.06 12.28
N PRO A 553 -18.64 38.14 12.98
CA PRO A 553 -19.28 37.00 12.32
C PRO A 553 -20.49 37.44 11.49
N CYS A 554 -20.71 36.78 10.35
CA CYS A 554 -21.94 36.95 9.59
C CYS A 554 -23.16 36.55 10.43
N SER A 555 -24.19 37.40 10.45
CA SER A 555 -25.48 37.11 11.08
C SER A 555 -26.18 35.94 10.39
N ILE A 556 -27.08 35.24 11.09
CA ILE A 556 -28.00 34.28 10.47
C ILE A 556 -28.67 34.87 9.22
N GLY A 557 -28.82 34.09 8.15
CA GLY A 557 -29.26 34.57 6.85
C GLY A 557 -28.22 35.34 6.04
N ARG A 558 -26.92 35.29 6.41
CA ARG A 558 -25.78 35.80 5.62
C ARG A 558 -24.54 34.92 5.79
N TYR A 559 -23.71 34.81 4.75
CA TYR A 559 -22.49 34.00 4.71
C TYR A 559 -21.34 34.74 4.03
N GLN A 560 -20.12 34.18 4.10
CA GLN A 560 -18.97 34.69 3.36
C GLN A 560 -17.94 33.57 3.11
N PRO A 561 -17.80 33.03 1.88
CA PRO A 561 -16.93 31.88 1.63
C PRO A 561 -15.45 32.23 1.46
N ASN A 562 -15.12 33.50 1.18
CA ASN A 562 -13.76 33.93 0.87
C ASN A 562 -13.05 34.49 2.12
N ILE A 563 -11.71 34.42 2.13
CA ILE A 563 -10.85 35.14 3.08
C ILE A 563 -10.73 36.63 2.71
N GLY A 564 -10.39 37.48 3.70
CA GLY A 564 -10.00 38.87 3.44
C GLY A 564 -11.18 39.82 3.15
N GLN A 565 -12.38 39.55 3.66
CA GLN A 565 -13.63 40.15 3.15
C GLN A 565 -14.23 41.23 4.06
N THR A 566 -14.81 42.26 3.43
CA THR A 566 -15.36 43.45 4.10
C THR A 566 -16.88 43.42 4.33
N SER A 567 -17.58 42.39 3.85
CA SER A 567 -19.03 42.24 4.04
C SER A 567 -19.50 40.79 3.87
N CYS A 568 -20.71 40.48 4.35
CA CYS A 568 -21.35 39.18 4.18
C CYS A 568 -22.42 39.19 3.09
N LEU A 569 -22.36 38.18 2.21
CA LEU A 569 -23.34 37.92 1.17
C LEU A 569 -24.67 37.41 1.77
N THR A 570 -25.78 37.66 1.08
CA THR A 570 -27.05 36.99 1.35
C THR A 570 -27.08 35.65 0.58
N PRO A 571 -27.48 34.52 1.19
CA PRO A 571 -27.67 33.28 0.47
C PRO A 571 -28.71 33.47 -0.64
N GLU A 572 -28.48 32.76 -1.74
CA GLU A 572 -29.32 32.74 -2.93
C GLU A 572 -30.64 31.99 -2.65
N ALA A 573 -31.60 32.08 -3.58
CA ALA A 573 -32.78 31.23 -3.50
C ALA A 573 -32.36 29.73 -3.50
N GLY A 574 -33.16 28.88 -2.86
CA GLY A 574 -32.84 27.47 -2.67
C GLY A 574 -31.75 27.19 -1.62
N ASN A 575 -31.21 28.23 -0.98
CA ASN A 575 -30.15 28.13 0.02
C ASN A 575 -30.54 28.84 1.33
N TYR A 576 -29.93 28.40 2.44
CA TYR A 576 -30.16 28.98 3.77
C TYR A 576 -28.86 29.09 4.57
N VAL A 577 -28.88 29.96 5.59
CA VAL A 577 -27.81 30.12 6.58
C VAL A 577 -28.42 30.16 7.97
N ALA A 578 -28.40 29.02 8.66
CA ALA A 578 -29.02 28.86 9.98
C ALA A 578 -28.13 29.32 11.15
N THR A 579 -26.80 29.36 10.96
CA THR A 579 -25.84 29.64 12.03
C THR A 579 -25.15 31.00 11.88
N VAL A 580 -24.70 31.57 13.01
CA VAL A 580 -23.86 32.78 13.04
C VAL A 580 -22.42 32.37 12.71
N GLY A 581 -21.74 33.13 11.84
CA GLY A 581 -20.37 32.82 11.41
C GLY A 581 -20.27 31.76 10.31
N GLN A 582 -21.35 31.47 9.58
CA GLN A 582 -21.37 30.39 8.58
C GLN A 582 -20.58 30.79 7.32
N ALA A 583 -19.54 30.03 6.98
CA ALA A 583 -18.69 30.28 5.82
C ALA A 583 -19.41 30.08 4.48
N ILE A 584 -20.21 29.02 4.36
CA ILE A 584 -20.94 28.67 3.13
C ILE A 584 -22.45 28.82 3.35
N GLN A 585 -23.17 29.16 2.28
CA GLN A 585 -24.61 28.89 2.22
C GLN A 585 -24.83 27.37 2.15
N THR A 586 -25.87 26.87 2.82
CA THR A 586 -26.26 25.47 2.74
C THR A 586 -27.44 25.37 1.77
N PRO A 587 -27.37 24.55 0.70
CA PRO A 587 -28.53 24.34 -0.15
C PRO A 587 -29.62 23.58 0.62
N CYS A 588 -30.87 23.73 0.19
CA CYS A 588 -31.97 22.96 0.76
C CYS A 588 -31.87 21.49 0.33
N GLU A 589 -31.81 20.60 1.32
CA GLU A 589 -31.80 19.14 1.11
C GLU A 589 -33.05 18.70 0.33
N PRO A 590 -32.97 17.66 -0.52
CA PRO A 590 -34.14 17.10 -1.21
C PRO A 590 -35.30 16.82 -0.24
N GLY A 591 -36.50 17.23 -0.64
CA GLY A 591 -37.68 17.33 0.21
C GLY A 591 -37.90 18.70 0.84
N THR A 592 -36.96 19.65 0.69
CA THR A 592 -37.12 21.03 1.16
C THR A 592 -36.79 22.05 0.07
N TYR A 593 -37.52 23.18 0.06
CA TYR A 593 -37.35 24.25 -0.93
C TYR A 593 -37.31 25.63 -0.28
N GLN A 594 -36.79 26.63 -1.01
CA GLN A 594 -36.68 28.01 -0.52
C GLN A 594 -36.83 29.04 -1.67
N PRO A 595 -38.00 29.69 -1.84
CA PRO A 595 -38.31 30.53 -3.01
C PRO A 595 -37.72 31.96 -3.01
N GLY A 596 -36.67 32.28 -2.26
CA GLY A 596 -36.05 33.60 -2.34
C GLY A 596 -35.20 34.04 -1.16
N PHE A 597 -33.96 34.41 -1.51
CA PHE A 597 -32.85 35.09 -0.82
C PHE A 597 -32.94 35.34 0.70
N GLY A 598 -31.80 35.15 1.38
CA GLY A 598 -31.56 35.67 2.73
C GLY A 598 -32.21 34.89 3.86
N ARG A 599 -32.51 33.59 3.69
CA ARG A 599 -33.23 32.79 4.70
C ARG A 599 -32.32 32.02 5.65
N THR A 600 -32.93 31.66 6.77
CA THR A 600 -32.34 30.91 7.87
C THR A 600 -32.82 29.46 7.96
N ILE A 601 -33.84 29.10 7.17
CA ILE A 601 -34.46 27.77 7.07
C ILE A 601 -34.97 27.54 5.65
N CYS A 602 -35.11 26.26 5.27
CA CYS A 602 -35.91 25.82 4.13
C CYS A 602 -37.34 25.47 4.60
N TYR A 603 -38.30 25.44 3.67
CA TYR A 603 -39.64 24.91 3.91
C TYR A 603 -39.70 23.44 3.47
N LEU A 604 -40.45 22.61 4.19
CA LEU A 604 -40.77 21.26 3.73
C LEU A 604 -41.64 21.35 2.48
N ALA A 605 -41.47 20.41 1.54
CA ALA A 605 -42.44 20.21 0.46
C ALA A 605 -43.84 20.00 1.06
N ASP A 606 -44.86 20.66 0.51
CA ASP A 606 -46.25 20.54 0.93
C ASP A 606 -46.82 19.15 0.59
N LEU A 607 -47.97 18.80 1.18
CA LEU A 607 -48.70 17.60 0.80
C LEU A 607 -49.06 17.64 -0.69
N GLY A 608 -49.01 16.49 -1.35
CA GLY A 608 -49.18 16.38 -2.81
C GLY A 608 -47.98 16.87 -3.64
N HIS A 609 -46.87 17.29 -3.02
CA HIS A 609 -45.70 17.83 -3.71
C HIS A 609 -44.40 17.15 -3.25
N HIS A 610 -43.35 17.27 -4.07
CA HIS A 610 -42.00 16.80 -3.75
C HIS A 610 -40.92 17.77 -4.24
N VAL A 611 -39.68 17.58 -3.74
CA VAL A 611 -38.51 18.37 -4.14
C VAL A 611 -37.31 17.45 -4.38
N SER A 612 -37.10 17.04 -5.63
CA SER A 612 -36.09 16.03 -5.99
C SER A 612 -34.66 16.53 -6.13
N GLN A 613 -34.45 17.85 -6.18
CA GLN A 613 -33.13 18.46 -6.35
C GLN A 613 -32.71 19.25 -5.12
N GLU A 614 -31.46 19.01 -4.71
CA GLU A 614 -30.74 19.81 -3.72
C GLU A 614 -30.67 21.28 -4.22
N GLY A 615 -31.00 22.24 -3.36
CA GLY A 615 -30.99 23.66 -3.70
C GLY A 615 -32.22 24.17 -4.44
N SER A 616 -33.37 23.47 -4.40
CA SER A 616 -34.56 23.90 -5.15
C SER A 616 -35.19 25.19 -4.62
N ILE A 617 -35.61 26.05 -5.56
CA ILE A 617 -36.36 27.28 -5.28
C ILE A 617 -37.88 27.05 -5.22
N ASP A 618 -38.37 25.90 -5.68
CA ASP A 618 -39.79 25.59 -5.84
C ASP A 618 -40.07 24.11 -5.55
N GLN A 619 -41.34 23.72 -5.51
CA GLN A 619 -41.80 22.34 -5.31
C GLN A 619 -42.58 21.82 -6.52
N VAL A 620 -42.45 20.53 -6.81
CA VAL A 620 -43.07 19.89 -7.97
C VAL A 620 -44.31 19.12 -7.52
N GLU A 621 -45.42 19.30 -8.23
CA GLU A 621 -46.68 18.57 -8.00
C GLU A 621 -46.50 17.07 -8.30
N CYS A 622 -46.93 16.19 -7.38
CA CYS A 622 -46.93 14.75 -7.63
C CYS A 622 -47.85 14.41 -8.81
N GLN A 623 -47.29 13.68 -9.77
CA GLN A 623 -47.97 13.31 -11.00
C GLN A 623 -48.89 12.10 -10.79
N ILE A 624 -49.90 11.95 -11.64
CA ILE A 624 -50.84 10.83 -11.64
C ILE A 624 -50.07 9.50 -11.55
N GLY A 625 -50.50 8.62 -10.65
CA GLY A 625 -49.78 7.41 -10.24
C GLY A 625 -48.89 7.57 -9.00
N THR A 626 -48.66 8.79 -8.51
CA THR A 626 -47.79 9.08 -7.35
C THR A 626 -48.42 10.06 -6.37
N TYR A 627 -48.11 9.96 -5.06
CA TYR A 627 -48.71 10.77 -4.00
C TYR A 627 -47.71 11.22 -2.93
N ALA A 628 -48.09 12.25 -2.17
CA ALA A 628 -47.35 12.75 -1.01
C ALA A 628 -48.26 12.98 0.20
N ASP A 629 -48.29 11.98 1.07
CA ASP A 629 -49.06 11.87 2.33
C ASP A 629 -48.41 12.52 3.56
N VAL A 630 -47.12 12.85 3.46
CA VAL A 630 -46.36 13.54 4.50
C VAL A 630 -45.61 14.73 3.88
N PRO A 631 -45.50 15.87 4.58
CA PRO A 631 -44.68 16.98 4.10
C PRO A 631 -43.19 16.59 4.09
N GLY A 632 -42.44 17.14 3.14
CA GLY A 632 -40.99 17.00 3.09
C GLY A 632 -40.45 15.84 2.24
N LEU A 633 -41.22 15.33 1.28
CA LEU A 633 -40.77 14.24 0.41
C LEU A 633 -39.83 14.73 -0.70
N SER A 634 -38.70 14.05 -0.87
CA SER A 634 -37.77 14.28 -1.98
C SER A 634 -38.29 13.72 -3.30
N ASP A 635 -38.95 12.57 -3.25
CA ASP A 635 -39.65 11.97 -4.40
C ASP A 635 -41.06 11.54 -3.99
N CYS A 636 -42.00 11.61 -4.94
CA CYS A 636 -43.38 11.20 -4.68
C CYS A 636 -43.43 9.68 -4.50
N LYS A 637 -44.23 9.20 -3.55
CA LYS A 637 -44.45 7.76 -3.37
C LYS A 637 -45.23 7.25 -4.55
N GLY A 638 -44.80 6.17 -5.20
CA GLY A 638 -45.66 5.48 -6.15
C GLY A 638 -46.89 4.95 -5.44
N ALA A 639 -48.05 4.94 -6.14
CA ALA A 639 -49.20 4.17 -5.67
C ALA A 639 -48.74 2.72 -5.47
N SER A 640 -48.90 2.21 -4.25
CA SER A 640 -48.45 0.88 -3.85
C SER A 640 -49.18 -0.19 -4.69
N PRO A 641 -48.57 -1.36 -4.96
CA PRO A 641 -49.31 -2.47 -5.57
C PRO A 641 -50.63 -2.73 -4.85
N GLY A 642 -51.72 -2.84 -5.60
CA GLY A 642 -53.10 -2.89 -5.11
C GLY A 642 -53.78 -1.53 -4.89
N TYR A 643 -53.09 -0.43 -5.16
CA TYR A 643 -53.60 0.94 -5.05
C TYR A 643 -53.32 1.72 -6.34
N PHE A 644 -54.08 2.79 -6.55
CA PHE A 644 -53.91 3.73 -7.65
C PHE A 644 -54.02 5.19 -7.18
N VAL A 645 -53.53 6.09 -8.03
CA VAL A 645 -53.67 7.55 -7.87
C VAL A 645 -54.07 8.12 -9.23
N ASP A 646 -55.30 8.59 -9.36
CA ASP A 646 -55.91 9.09 -10.61
C ASP A 646 -55.70 10.59 -10.87
N THR A 647 -55.16 11.32 -9.88
CA THR A 647 -55.16 12.78 -9.81
C THR A 647 -53.78 13.34 -9.48
N GLY A 648 -53.49 14.54 -10.00
CA GLY A 648 -52.32 15.32 -9.61
C GLY A 648 -52.48 15.89 -8.19
N ALA A 649 -51.35 16.26 -7.55
CA ALA A 649 -51.28 16.77 -6.18
C ALA A 649 -51.86 15.81 -5.11
N ALA A 650 -51.95 14.51 -5.41
CA ALA A 650 -52.60 13.55 -4.53
C ALA A 650 -51.87 13.41 -3.18
N THR A 651 -52.64 13.46 -2.10
CA THR A 651 -52.14 13.32 -0.72
C THR A 651 -52.39 11.91 -0.15
N THR A 652 -53.09 11.06 -0.90
CA THR A 652 -53.49 9.69 -0.54
C THR A 652 -53.57 8.81 -1.78
N GLN A 653 -53.37 7.52 -1.61
CA GLN A 653 -53.63 6.50 -2.62
C GLN A 653 -54.98 5.79 -2.38
N THR A 654 -55.66 5.40 -3.45
CA THR A 654 -56.98 4.74 -3.41
C THR A 654 -56.80 3.24 -3.67
N PRO A 655 -57.36 2.32 -2.86
CA PRO A 655 -57.26 0.88 -3.12
C PRO A 655 -58.05 0.48 -4.37
N CYS A 656 -57.59 -0.56 -5.07
CA CYS A 656 -58.38 -1.23 -6.10
C CYS A 656 -59.68 -1.79 -5.51
N SER A 657 -60.76 -1.81 -6.29
CA SER A 657 -62.00 -2.49 -5.93
C SER A 657 -61.82 -4.01 -5.97
N PRO A 658 -62.62 -4.81 -5.25
CA PRO A 658 -62.74 -6.24 -5.53
C PRO A 658 -63.10 -6.47 -7.01
N GLY A 659 -62.44 -7.43 -7.66
CA GLY A 659 -62.49 -7.63 -9.12
C GLY A 659 -61.48 -6.80 -9.91
N GLU A 660 -60.83 -5.81 -9.29
CA GLU A 660 -59.69 -5.09 -9.86
C GLU A 660 -58.40 -5.53 -9.15
N TYR A 661 -57.26 -5.39 -9.82
CA TYR A 661 -55.94 -5.64 -9.23
C TYR A 661 -54.88 -4.73 -9.85
N GLN A 662 -53.76 -4.51 -9.16
CA GLN A 662 -52.65 -3.74 -9.71
C GLN A 662 -51.29 -4.22 -9.16
N PRO A 663 -50.54 -5.05 -9.91
CA PRO A 663 -49.28 -5.62 -9.41
C PRO A 663 -48.08 -4.65 -9.46
N MET A 664 -48.19 -3.52 -10.15
CA MET A 664 -47.10 -2.56 -10.30
C MET A 664 -47.23 -1.36 -9.37
N GLU A 665 -46.10 -0.81 -8.93
CA GLU A 665 -46.05 0.47 -8.23
C GLU A 665 -46.22 1.64 -9.23
N GLY A 666 -46.73 2.79 -8.75
CA GLY A 666 -46.76 4.05 -9.49
C GLY A 666 -47.93 4.22 -10.46
N GLN A 667 -49.08 3.61 -10.18
CA GLN A 667 -50.12 3.35 -11.19
C GLN A 667 -51.34 4.27 -11.12
N SER A 668 -51.85 4.67 -12.28
CA SER A 668 -52.97 5.62 -12.44
C SER A 668 -54.36 5.02 -12.25
N SER A 669 -54.47 3.68 -12.32
CA SER A 669 -55.72 2.93 -12.36
C SER A 669 -55.47 1.45 -12.12
N CYS A 670 -56.46 0.72 -11.60
CA CYS A 670 -56.42 -0.73 -11.51
C CYS A 670 -57.14 -1.37 -12.71
N PRO A 671 -56.49 -2.26 -13.50
CA PRO A 671 -57.21 -3.12 -14.44
C PRO A 671 -58.11 -4.13 -13.70
N LEU A 672 -59.15 -4.60 -14.41
CA LEU A 672 -59.94 -5.76 -14.00
C LEU A 672 -59.06 -7.02 -14.02
N VAL A 673 -59.30 -7.97 -13.11
CA VAL A 673 -58.66 -9.29 -13.15
C VAL A 673 -59.03 -10.04 -14.43
N GLU A 674 -58.11 -10.85 -14.95
CA GLU A 674 -58.36 -11.68 -16.13
C GLU A 674 -59.19 -12.94 -15.81
N ALA A 675 -59.75 -13.55 -16.85
CA ALA A 675 -60.51 -14.79 -16.71
C ALA A 675 -59.63 -15.92 -16.12
N GLY A 676 -60.26 -16.84 -15.39
CA GLY A 676 -59.59 -17.87 -14.59
C GLY A 676 -58.98 -17.39 -13.28
N HIS A 677 -59.11 -16.10 -12.96
CA HIS A 677 -58.62 -15.51 -11.70
C HIS A 677 -59.70 -14.66 -11.03
N PHE A 678 -59.50 -14.36 -9.74
CA PHE A 678 -60.39 -13.50 -8.95
C PHE A 678 -59.63 -12.62 -7.94
N THR A 679 -60.27 -11.53 -7.48
CA THR A 679 -59.89 -10.77 -6.28
C THR A 679 -61.14 -10.39 -5.47
N ASP A 680 -61.22 -10.86 -4.23
CA ASP A 680 -62.33 -10.61 -3.29
C ASP A 680 -62.03 -9.47 -2.30
N GLU A 681 -60.76 -9.26 -1.96
CA GLU A 681 -60.32 -8.13 -1.11
C GLU A 681 -60.12 -6.82 -1.90
N SER A 682 -60.45 -5.70 -1.26
CA SER A 682 -60.09 -4.36 -1.78
C SER A 682 -58.64 -4.04 -1.45
N GLY A 683 -57.89 -3.53 -2.42
CA GLY A 683 -56.44 -3.33 -2.30
C GLY A 683 -55.59 -4.46 -2.90
N ALA A 684 -56.15 -5.29 -3.78
CA ALA A 684 -55.47 -6.49 -4.29
C ALA A 684 -54.30 -6.18 -5.24
N SER A 685 -53.09 -6.56 -4.83
CA SER A 685 -51.87 -6.46 -5.65
C SER A 685 -51.63 -7.67 -6.55
N THR A 686 -52.26 -8.81 -6.26
CA THR A 686 -52.17 -10.05 -7.03
C THR A 686 -53.57 -10.61 -7.28
N MET A 687 -53.77 -11.19 -8.46
CA MET A 687 -54.97 -11.96 -8.79
C MET A 687 -54.80 -13.42 -8.34
N ASN A 688 -55.81 -13.98 -7.69
CA ASN A 688 -55.78 -15.37 -7.22
C ASN A 688 -56.29 -16.28 -8.35
N PRO A 689 -55.56 -17.33 -8.78
CA PRO A 689 -56.08 -18.29 -9.74
C PRO A 689 -57.23 -19.11 -9.14
N CYS A 690 -58.19 -19.53 -9.97
CA CYS A 690 -59.13 -20.56 -9.58
C CYS A 690 -58.39 -21.87 -9.31
N GLU A 691 -58.71 -22.55 -8.21
CA GLU A 691 -58.14 -23.86 -7.87
C GLU A 691 -58.61 -24.94 -8.85
N VAL A 692 -57.91 -26.08 -8.91
CA VAL A 692 -58.35 -27.23 -9.73
C VAL A 692 -59.78 -27.65 -9.37
N GLY A 693 -60.58 -28.01 -10.38
CA GLY A 693 -62.02 -28.22 -10.23
C GLY A 693 -62.86 -26.93 -10.34
N GLN A 694 -62.27 -25.73 -10.32
CA GLN A 694 -62.97 -24.45 -10.43
C GLN A 694 -62.48 -23.60 -11.62
N TYR A 695 -63.39 -22.84 -12.23
CA TYR A 695 -63.10 -21.94 -13.34
C TYR A 695 -63.75 -20.56 -13.16
N GLN A 696 -63.38 -19.60 -14.01
CA GLN A 696 -64.10 -18.33 -14.13
C GLN A 696 -63.98 -17.75 -15.54
N GLU A 697 -65.09 -17.58 -16.24
CA GLU A 697 -65.13 -17.07 -17.62
C GLU A 697 -65.05 -15.53 -17.71
N ASN A 698 -65.44 -14.81 -16.65
CA ASN A 698 -65.60 -13.36 -16.66
C ASN A 698 -64.36 -12.63 -16.14
N ILE A 699 -63.92 -11.59 -16.86
CA ILE A 699 -62.99 -10.59 -16.33
C ILE A 699 -63.66 -9.76 -15.23
N GLY A 700 -62.89 -9.29 -14.24
CA GLY A 700 -63.43 -8.47 -13.15
C GLY A 700 -64.08 -9.26 -12.01
N SER A 701 -63.81 -10.56 -11.91
CA SER A 701 -64.50 -11.47 -10.99
C SER A 701 -63.99 -11.43 -9.55
N THR A 702 -64.89 -11.60 -8.59
CA THR A 702 -64.59 -11.68 -7.15
C THR A 702 -64.64 -13.10 -6.58
N SER A 703 -64.90 -14.12 -7.40
CA SER A 703 -64.90 -15.54 -7.01
C SER A 703 -64.86 -16.45 -8.25
N CYS A 704 -64.50 -17.71 -8.05
CA CYS A 704 -64.61 -18.78 -9.06
C CYS A 704 -65.91 -19.58 -8.92
N VAL A 705 -66.19 -20.44 -9.89
CA VAL A 705 -67.31 -21.41 -9.90
C VAL A 705 -66.80 -22.83 -10.09
N GLU A 706 -67.44 -23.83 -9.48
CA GLU A 706 -67.09 -25.24 -9.67
C GLU A 706 -67.45 -25.72 -11.09
N ALA A 707 -66.72 -26.73 -11.59
CA ALA A 707 -67.10 -27.46 -12.80
C ALA A 707 -68.44 -28.18 -12.60
N ASP A 708 -69.28 -28.22 -13.63
CA ASP A 708 -70.55 -28.94 -13.66
C ASP A 708 -70.33 -30.47 -13.87
N PRO A 709 -71.26 -31.33 -13.45
CA PRO A 709 -71.20 -32.77 -13.75
C PRO A 709 -71.08 -33.04 -15.25
N GLY A 710 -70.35 -34.10 -15.62
CA GLY A 710 -69.95 -34.39 -16.99
C GLY A 710 -68.77 -33.55 -17.49
N ASN A 711 -68.24 -32.61 -16.70
CA ASN A 711 -67.08 -31.78 -17.03
C ASN A 711 -66.01 -31.88 -15.94
N TYR A 712 -64.80 -31.43 -16.28
CA TYR A 712 -63.67 -31.36 -15.36
C TYR A 712 -62.82 -30.10 -15.60
N VAL A 713 -62.08 -29.68 -14.57
CA VAL A 713 -61.06 -28.61 -14.65
C VAL A 713 -59.73 -29.16 -14.11
N PRO A 714 -58.78 -29.52 -14.98
CA PRO A 714 -57.55 -30.23 -14.58
C PRO A 714 -56.39 -29.32 -14.15
N ALA A 715 -56.55 -27.99 -14.23
CA ALA A 715 -55.47 -27.02 -14.02
C ALA A 715 -55.96 -25.78 -13.27
N GLU A 716 -55.08 -25.21 -12.44
CA GLU A 716 -55.30 -23.92 -11.78
C GLU A 716 -55.35 -22.77 -12.82
N GLY A 717 -56.12 -21.73 -12.53
CA GLY A 717 -56.23 -20.55 -13.40
C GLY A 717 -57.12 -20.76 -14.64
N ALA A 718 -57.97 -21.79 -14.66
CA ALA A 718 -58.79 -22.12 -15.82
C ALA A 718 -59.93 -21.11 -16.05
N SER A 719 -60.05 -20.59 -17.28
CA SER A 719 -61.17 -19.73 -17.69
C SER A 719 -62.41 -20.50 -18.16
N SER A 720 -62.33 -21.83 -18.29
CA SER A 720 -63.42 -22.69 -18.76
C SER A 720 -63.29 -24.13 -18.26
N GLN A 721 -64.41 -24.78 -17.97
CA GLN A 721 -64.51 -26.23 -17.78
C GLN A 721 -64.43 -27.02 -19.10
N THR A 722 -63.99 -28.28 -19.03
CA THR A 722 -63.80 -29.19 -20.18
C THR A 722 -64.72 -30.43 -20.06
N PRO A 723 -65.52 -30.79 -21.08
CA PRO A 723 -66.33 -32.02 -21.03
C PRO A 723 -65.49 -33.30 -20.94
N CYS A 724 -65.99 -34.32 -20.22
CA CYS A 724 -65.38 -35.64 -20.20
C CYS A 724 -65.30 -36.25 -21.62
N PRO A 725 -64.18 -36.87 -22.02
CA PRO A 725 -64.10 -37.63 -23.28
C PRO A 725 -65.00 -38.87 -23.26
N SER A 726 -65.33 -39.42 -24.43
CA SER A 726 -65.96 -40.74 -24.53
C SER A 726 -65.10 -41.80 -23.83
N GLY A 727 -65.74 -42.87 -23.38
CA GLY A 727 -65.14 -43.81 -22.44
C GLY A 727 -65.15 -43.37 -20.97
N THR A 728 -65.37 -42.08 -20.66
CA THR A 728 -65.28 -41.54 -19.29
C THR A 728 -66.48 -40.68 -18.88
N PHE A 729 -66.77 -40.62 -17.58
CA PHE A 729 -67.88 -39.86 -17.02
C PHE A 729 -67.57 -39.26 -15.64
N THR A 730 -68.39 -38.30 -15.19
CA THR A 730 -68.44 -37.88 -13.77
C THR A 730 -69.83 -37.35 -13.40
N ASP A 731 -70.33 -37.70 -12.21
CA ASP A 731 -71.59 -37.19 -11.66
C ASP A 731 -71.37 -36.03 -10.65
N GLN A 732 -70.12 -35.63 -10.40
CA GLN A 732 -69.75 -34.70 -9.31
C GLN A 732 -69.42 -33.30 -9.82
N THR A 733 -69.84 -32.26 -9.08
CA THR A 733 -69.32 -30.90 -9.28
C THR A 733 -67.87 -30.81 -8.82
N GLY A 734 -67.14 -29.82 -9.33
CA GLY A 734 -65.74 -29.57 -8.92
C GLY A 734 -64.76 -30.66 -9.38
N THR A 735 -65.15 -31.51 -10.34
CA THR A 735 -64.32 -32.63 -10.79
C THR A 735 -63.00 -32.16 -11.42
N VAL A 736 -61.89 -32.77 -11.00
CA VAL A 736 -60.53 -32.50 -11.55
C VAL A 736 -60.17 -33.46 -12.70
N THR A 737 -60.71 -34.68 -12.70
CA THR A 737 -60.52 -35.73 -13.71
C THR A 737 -61.74 -36.64 -13.80
N CYS A 738 -62.17 -37.02 -15.00
CA CYS A 738 -63.27 -37.97 -15.20
C CYS A 738 -62.89 -39.41 -14.84
N THR A 739 -63.88 -40.28 -14.67
CA THR A 739 -63.73 -41.70 -14.31
C THR A 739 -64.04 -42.60 -15.49
N ASP A 740 -63.23 -43.64 -15.71
CA ASP A 740 -63.38 -44.58 -16.81
C ASP A 740 -64.64 -45.47 -16.66
N ALA A 741 -65.25 -45.85 -17.79
CA ALA A 741 -66.31 -46.85 -17.82
C ALA A 741 -65.79 -48.21 -17.29
N PRO A 742 -66.42 -48.84 -16.28
CA PRO A 742 -65.98 -50.15 -15.80
C PRO A 742 -66.29 -51.26 -16.83
N PRO A 743 -65.51 -52.36 -16.86
CA PRO A 743 -65.73 -53.48 -17.78
C PRO A 743 -67.16 -54.03 -17.73
N GLY A 744 -67.66 -54.49 -18.87
CA GLY A 744 -69.07 -54.84 -19.07
C GLY A 744 -69.97 -53.61 -19.23
N SER A 745 -69.42 -52.40 -19.32
CA SER A 745 -70.15 -51.15 -19.61
C SER A 745 -69.31 -50.20 -20.48
N HIS A 746 -69.99 -49.27 -21.16
CA HIS A 746 -69.37 -48.30 -22.06
C HIS A 746 -69.94 -46.89 -21.86
N VAL A 747 -69.22 -45.86 -22.35
CA VAL A 747 -69.66 -44.45 -22.36
C VAL A 747 -69.53 -43.89 -23.79
N PRO A 748 -70.62 -43.86 -24.58
CA PRO A 748 -70.58 -43.56 -26.01
C PRO A 748 -70.59 -42.05 -26.34
N ALA A 749 -70.59 -41.15 -25.35
CA ALA A 749 -70.77 -39.72 -25.57
C ALA A 749 -69.88 -38.85 -24.65
N VAL A 750 -69.30 -37.80 -25.22
CA VAL A 750 -68.59 -36.76 -24.46
C VAL A 750 -69.55 -36.01 -23.53
N GLY A 751 -69.07 -35.60 -22.36
CA GLY A 751 -69.88 -34.90 -21.36
C GLY A 751 -70.82 -35.80 -20.54
N SER A 752 -70.64 -37.12 -20.59
CA SER A 752 -71.51 -38.07 -19.89
C SER A 752 -71.37 -38.02 -18.37
N THR A 753 -72.48 -38.28 -17.67
CA THR A 753 -72.56 -38.39 -16.21
C THR A 753 -72.75 -39.82 -15.71
N THR A 754 -72.90 -40.81 -16.60
CA THR A 754 -73.11 -42.24 -16.28
C THR A 754 -72.54 -43.16 -17.35
N SER A 755 -72.13 -44.39 -16.99
CA SER A 755 -71.86 -45.48 -17.95
C SER A 755 -73.07 -46.38 -18.19
N THR A 756 -73.07 -47.12 -19.31
CA THR A 756 -74.19 -47.97 -19.77
C THR A 756 -73.72 -49.42 -19.93
N PRO A 757 -74.37 -50.43 -19.31
CA PRO A 757 -73.97 -51.84 -19.45
C PRO A 757 -74.11 -52.38 -20.88
N CYS A 758 -73.26 -53.33 -21.26
CA CYS A 758 -73.36 -54.06 -22.52
C CYS A 758 -74.62 -54.92 -22.58
N SER A 759 -75.28 -55.00 -23.74
CA SER A 759 -76.46 -55.84 -23.96
C SER A 759 -76.12 -57.32 -24.18
N GLY A 760 -77.01 -58.23 -23.81
CA GLY A 760 -76.84 -59.66 -24.14
C GLY A 760 -76.63 -59.90 -25.64
N GLY A 761 -75.70 -60.78 -25.98
CA GLY A 761 -75.10 -60.90 -27.32
C GLY A 761 -73.76 -60.18 -27.46
N THR A 762 -73.52 -59.14 -26.65
CA THR A 762 -72.27 -58.36 -26.61
C THR A 762 -71.55 -58.47 -25.25
N PHE A 763 -70.26 -58.13 -25.21
CA PHE A 763 -69.45 -58.07 -24.00
C PHE A 763 -68.44 -56.91 -24.06
N GLN A 764 -67.84 -56.53 -22.94
CA GLN A 764 -66.64 -55.67 -22.95
C GLN A 764 -65.70 -56.05 -21.80
N SER A 765 -64.43 -56.35 -22.13
CA SER A 765 -63.43 -56.88 -21.20
C SER A 765 -62.53 -55.79 -20.58
N GLU A 766 -62.32 -54.67 -21.27
CA GLU A 766 -61.48 -53.56 -20.79
C GLU A 766 -62.31 -52.39 -20.21
N SER A 767 -61.62 -51.39 -19.66
CA SER A 767 -62.22 -50.23 -18.96
C SER A 767 -61.89 -48.92 -19.67
N GLY A 768 -62.85 -48.01 -19.75
CA GLY A 768 -62.71 -46.75 -20.49
C GLY A 768 -63.27 -46.80 -21.92
N GLU A 769 -64.09 -47.80 -22.23
CA GLU A 769 -64.54 -48.06 -23.60
C GLU A 769 -65.80 -47.28 -24.02
N GLU A 770 -65.89 -46.97 -25.32
CA GLU A 770 -67.04 -46.27 -25.91
C GLU A 770 -68.09 -47.18 -26.55
N SER A 771 -67.80 -48.48 -26.71
CA SER A 771 -68.73 -49.53 -27.19
C SER A 771 -68.44 -50.93 -26.63
N CYS A 772 -69.33 -51.87 -26.89
CA CYS A 772 -69.19 -53.30 -26.55
C CYS A 772 -69.07 -54.14 -27.82
N ASP A 773 -68.36 -55.27 -27.74
CA ASP A 773 -68.04 -56.16 -28.85
C ASP A 773 -69.03 -57.34 -28.95
N ASP A 774 -69.37 -57.76 -30.18
CA ASP A 774 -70.23 -58.94 -30.43
C ASP A 774 -69.53 -60.24 -30.02
N ALA A 775 -70.26 -61.18 -29.40
CA ALA A 775 -69.79 -62.54 -29.20
C ALA A 775 -69.53 -63.22 -30.57
N PRO A 776 -68.34 -63.80 -30.82
CA PRO A 776 -68.00 -64.35 -32.13
C PRO A 776 -68.75 -65.66 -32.45
N PRO A 777 -68.78 -66.11 -33.72
CA PRO A 777 -69.33 -67.42 -34.08
C PRO A 777 -68.71 -68.58 -33.28
N GLY A 778 -69.50 -69.62 -33.05
CA GLY A 778 -69.19 -70.70 -32.13
C GLY A 778 -69.20 -70.30 -30.65
N HIS A 779 -69.51 -69.04 -30.32
CA HIS A 779 -69.62 -68.50 -28.96
C HIS A 779 -70.93 -67.72 -28.76
N TYR A 780 -71.23 -67.35 -27.51
CA TYR A 780 -72.40 -66.56 -27.13
C TYR A 780 -72.15 -65.72 -25.87
N ALA A 781 -72.87 -64.61 -25.73
CA ALA A 781 -72.91 -63.80 -24.50
C ALA A 781 -74.32 -63.82 -23.90
N ALA A 782 -74.52 -64.57 -22.82
CA ALA A 782 -75.84 -64.98 -22.34
C ALA A 782 -76.70 -63.88 -21.69
N SER A 783 -76.10 -62.79 -21.23
CA SER A 783 -76.76 -61.76 -20.41
C SER A 783 -76.16 -60.38 -20.62
N GLU A 784 -76.83 -59.35 -20.10
CA GLU A 784 -76.29 -57.99 -20.02
C GLU A 784 -75.08 -57.93 -19.07
N GLY A 785 -74.18 -56.98 -19.29
CA GLY A 785 -72.99 -56.75 -18.45
C GLY A 785 -71.91 -57.83 -18.50
N MET A 786 -71.89 -58.68 -19.54
CA MET A 786 -70.85 -59.68 -19.73
C MET A 786 -69.49 -59.03 -20.04
N ILE A 787 -68.42 -59.61 -19.50
CA ILE A 787 -67.03 -59.19 -19.72
C ILE A 787 -66.24 -60.13 -20.65
N ASP A 788 -66.87 -61.22 -21.09
CA ASP A 788 -66.29 -62.24 -21.98
C ASP A 788 -67.43 -63.04 -22.65
N SER A 789 -67.12 -63.83 -23.68
CA SER A 789 -68.04 -64.71 -24.39
C SER A 789 -67.79 -66.20 -24.07
N GLN A 790 -68.80 -67.06 -24.24
CA GLN A 790 -68.75 -68.48 -23.88
C GLN A 790 -68.86 -69.38 -25.12
N PRO A 791 -68.02 -70.43 -25.29
CA PRO A 791 -68.09 -71.33 -26.45
C PRO A 791 -69.30 -72.28 -26.41
N CYS A 792 -69.78 -72.68 -27.58
CA CYS A 792 -70.74 -73.76 -27.77
C CYS A 792 -70.11 -75.13 -27.52
N GLY A 793 -70.82 -76.05 -26.85
CA GLY A 793 -70.31 -77.38 -26.51
C GLY A 793 -70.46 -78.45 -27.62
N PRO A 794 -69.92 -79.67 -27.45
CA PRO A 794 -69.96 -80.72 -28.47
C PRO A 794 -71.39 -81.24 -28.67
N GLY A 795 -71.74 -81.62 -29.91
CA GLY A 795 -73.12 -81.88 -30.33
C GLY A 795 -73.96 -80.60 -30.52
N THR A 796 -73.35 -79.41 -30.32
CA THR A 796 -73.93 -78.10 -30.65
C THR A 796 -72.98 -77.24 -31.50
N TYR A 797 -73.51 -76.18 -32.10
CA TYR A 797 -72.78 -75.18 -32.87
C TYR A 797 -73.50 -73.81 -32.89
N GLN A 798 -72.84 -72.75 -33.37
CA GLN A 798 -73.49 -71.46 -33.68
C GLN A 798 -72.79 -70.73 -34.85
N THR A 799 -73.54 -70.42 -35.91
CA THR A 799 -73.01 -69.80 -37.14
C THR A 799 -72.88 -68.28 -37.07
N GLU A 800 -73.73 -67.60 -36.30
CA GLU A 800 -73.82 -66.13 -36.29
C GLU A 800 -73.13 -65.50 -35.07
N ALA A 801 -72.64 -64.27 -35.23
CA ALA A 801 -72.10 -63.44 -34.15
C ALA A 801 -73.22 -62.69 -33.40
N GLY A 802 -72.91 -62.16 -32.21
CA GLY A 802 -73.87 -61.41 -31.39
C GLY A 802 -74.91 -62.30 -30.69
N MET A 803 -74.69 -63.62 -30.65
CA MET A 803 -75.68 -64.60 -30.23
C MET A 803 -75.71 -64.83 -28.72
N THR A 804 -76.86 -65.31 -28.21
CA THR A 804 -77.12 -65.57 -26.78
C THR A 804 -77.19 -67.05 -26.42
N GLY A 805 -76.97 -67.96 -27.39
CA GLY A 805 -76.93 -69.41 -27.19
C GLY A 805 -76.66 -70.19 -28.49
N CYS A 806 -76.64 -71.53 -28.40
CA CYS A 806 -76.20 -72.45 -29.45
C CYS A 806 -77.31 -73.41 -29.94
N LEU A 807 -77.11 -74.03 -31.12
CA LEU A 807 -78.03 -74.94 -31.80
C LEU A 807 -77.48 -76.39 -31.77
N SER A 808 -78.34 -77.41 -31.75
CA SER A 808 -77.91 -78.83 -31.82
C SER A 808 -77.72 -79.34 -33.25
N THR A 809 -76.83 -80.32 -33.43
CA THR A 809 -76.57 -80.95 -34.74
C THR A 809 -77.74 -81.81 -35.25
N ASN A 810 -77.86 -81.90 -36.57
CA ASN A 810 -78.85 -82.69 -37.29
C ASN A 810 -78.42 -84.16 -37.48
N PRO A 811 -79.36 -85.09 -37.77
CA PRO A 811 -79.01 -86.44 -38.22
C PRO A 811 -78.11 -86.39 -39.47
N GLY A 812 -77.30 -87.44 -39.66
CA GLY A 812 -76.23 -87.46 -40.65
C GLY A 812 -75.03 -86.56 -40.33
N HIS A 813 -75.07 -85.77 -39.25
CA HIS A 813 -74.03 -84.80 -38.88
C HIS A 813 -73.60 -84.97 -37.40
N TYR A 814 -72.44 -84.40 -37.05
CA TYR A 814 -71.93 -84.37 -35.69
C TYR A 814 -71.05 -83.13 -35.41
N THR A 815 -70.79 -82.83 -34.13
CA THR A 815 -69.67 -81.96 -33.71
C THR A 815 -68.99 -82.55 -32.47
N ASP A 816 -67.66 -82.55 -32.43
CA ASP A 816 -66.84 -83.30 -31.46
C ASP A 816 -66.02 -82.43 -30.50
N SER A 817 -66.03 -81.11 -30.66
CA SER A 817 -65.32 -80.14 -29.79
C SER A 817 -66.21 -79.00 -29.29
N ASP A 818 -65.69 -78.26 -28.31
CA ASP A 818 -66.19 -76.92 -28.00
C ASP A 818 -65.88 -75.94 -29.16
N GLY A 819 -66.60 -74.81 -29.22
CA GLY A 819 -66.35 -73.69 -30.14
C GLY A 819 -66.79 -73.93 -31.60
N ASN A 820 -67.55 -75.00 -31.87
CA ASN A 820 -68.00 -75.29 -33.24
C ASN A 820 -68.98 -74.23 -33.77
N HIS A 821 -68.73 -73.77 -34.99
CA HIS A 821 -69.57 -72.80 -35.70
C HIS A 821 -70.37 -73.43 -36.86
N GLU A 822 -70.09 -74.68 -37.20
CA GLU A 822 -70.74 -75.46 -38.26
C GLU A 822 -70.99 -76.89 -37.75
N GLU A 823 -71.78 -77.69 -38.49
CA GLU A 823 -71.98 -79.12 -38.22
C GLU A 823 -71.32 -80.02 -39.28
N ILE A 824 -70.68 -81.11 -38.85
CA ILE A 824 -69.80 -81.93 -39.70
C ILE A 824 -70.59 -83.14 -40.24
N PRO A 825 -70.85 -83.24 -41.56
CA PRO A 825 -71.57 -84.39 -42.13
C PRO A 825 -70.72 -85.67 -42.12
N CYS A 826 -71.33 -86.78 -41.69
CA CYS A 826 -70.69 -88.08 -41.52
C CYS A 826 -69.98 -88.56 -42.80
N PRO A 827 -68.71 -88.98 -42.73
CA PRO A 827 -67.94 -89.35 -43.91
C PRO A 827 -68.49 -90.62 -44.59
N PRO A 828 -68.35 -90.77 -45.92
CA PRO A 828 -68.64 -92.01 -46.63
C PRO A 828 -67.98 -93.22 -45.95
N GLY A 829 -68.70 -94.34 -45.96
CA GLY A 829 -68.41 -95.53 -45.14
C GLY A 829 -69.01 -95.49 -43.73
N GLN A 830 -69.56 -94.36 -43.29
CA GLN A 830 -70.25 -94.19 -42.01
C GLN A 830 -71.59 -93.45 -42.17
N TYR A 831 -72.49 -93.66 -41.22
CA TYR A 831 -73.83 -93.07 -41.19
C TYR A 831 -74.20 -92.60 -39.79
N GLN A 832 -75.21 -91.74 -39.64
CA GLN A 832 -75.76 -91.38 -38.33
C GLN A 832 -77.26 -91.06 -38.41
N ASP A 833 -78.07 -91.77 -37.63
CA ASP A 833 -79.52 -91.66 -37.54
C ASP A 833 -80.01 -90.76 -36.38
N ASP A 834 -79.14 -90.42 -35.41
CA ASP A 834 -79.48 -89.60 -34.23
C ASP A 834 -79.05 -88.12 -34.35
N ALA A 835 -79.87 -87.18 -33.86
CA ALA A 835 -79.57 -85.74 -33.76
C ALA A 835 -78.82 -85.39 -32.45
N GLY A 836 -78.07 -84.29 -32.44
CA GLY A 836 -77.20 -83.90 -31.32
C GLY A 836 -75.96 -84.80 -31.18
N SER A 837 -75.59 -85.50 -32.26
CA SER A 837 -74.52 -86.50 -32.28
C SER A 837 -73.13 -85.88 -32.19
N THR A 838 -72.19 -86.65 -31.63
CA THR A 838 -70.76 -86.30 -31.50
C THR A 838 -69.83 -87.24 -32.28
N SER A 839 -70.38 -88.21 -33.02
CA SER A 839 -69.65 -89.16 -33.88
C SER A 839 -70.62 -89.94 -34.80
N CYS A 840 -70.08 -90.76 -35.71
CA CYS A 840 -70.84 -91.55 -36.70
C CYS A 840 -70.63 -93.08 -36.54
N LYS A 841 -71.48 -93.88 -37.20
CA LYS A 841 -71.57 -95.35 -37.09
C LYS A 841 -71.08 -96.01 -38.40
N PRO A 842 -70.10 -96.95 -38.40
CA PRO A 842 -69.55 -97.51 -39.65
C PRO A 842 -70.43 -98.60 -40.30
N ALA A 843 -70.34 -98.72 -41.62
CA ALA A 843 -71.00 -99.76 -42.42
C ALA A 843 -70.46 -101.19 -42.14
N PRO A 844 -71.24 -102.28 -42.26
CA PRO A 844 -70.72 -103.64 -42.14
C PRO A 844 -69.81 -104.07 -43.32
N ALA A 845 -69.10 -105.20 -43.19
CA ALA A 845 -68.35 -105.81 -44.30
C ALA A 845 -69.29 -106.40 -45.38
N GLY A 846 -68.83 -106.47 -46.64
CA GLY A 846 -69.65 -106.79 -47.82
C GLY A 846 -70.73 -105.74 -48.16
N ARG A 847 -70.67 -104.58 -47.50
CA ARG A 847 -71.58 -103.43 -47.58
C ARG A 847 -70.79 -102.13 -47.65
N TYR A 848 -71.44 -101.04 -48.04
CA TYR A 848 -70.80 -99.74 -48.14
C TYR A 848 -71.76 -98.56 -47.94
N VAL A 849 -71.23 -97.35 -47.75
CA VAL A 849 -72.00 -96.09 -47.71
C VAL A 849 -71.34 -95.06 -48.63
N GLU A 850 -71.96 -94.77 -49.77
CA GLU A 850 -71.35 -93.94 -50.83
C GLU A 850 -71.40 -92.44 -50.51
N GLU A 851 -72.54 -91.94 -50.01
CA GLU A 851 -72.79 -90.51 -49.86
C GLU A 851 -72.44 -89.97 -48.46
N GLN A 852 -71.86 -88.78 -48.40
CA GLN A 852 -71.56 -88.09 -47.15
C GLN A 852 -72.87 -87.59 -46.50
N GLY A 853 -72.97 -87.66 -45.17
CA GLY A 853 -74.19 -87.31 -44.43
C GLY A 853 -75.28 -88.40 -44.43
N SER A 854 -74.96 -89.60 -44.91
CA SER A 854 -75.90 -90.73 -44.97
C SER A 854 -76.47 -91.14 -43.61
N THR A 855 -77.68 -91.73 -43.66
CA THR A 855 -78.39 -92.32 -42.51
C THR A 855 -78.57 -93.85 -42.64
N GLU A 856 -78.16 -94.47 -43.75
CA GLU A 856 -78.25 -95.92 -44.03
C GLU A 856 -77.13 -96.43 -44.97
N TYR A 857 -77.16 -97.72 -45.40
CA TYR A 857 -76.06 -98.39 -46.13
C TYR A 857 -76.48 -99.41 -47.22
N ALA A 858 -75.61 -99.64 -48.22
CA ALA A 858 -75.79 -100.45 -49.44
C ALA A 858 -75.01 -101.80 -49.44
N GLU A 859 -74.90 -102.52 -50.58
CA GLU A 859 -74.33 -103.89 -50.69
C GLU A 859 -73.49 -104.11 -51.97
N CYS A 860 -72.45 -104.95 -51.92
CA CYS A 860 -71.49 -105.16 -53.04
C CYS A 860 -71.90 -106.19 -54.10
N SER A 861 -71.45 -105.99 -55.35
CA SER A 861 -71.79 -106.78 -56.55
C SER A 861 -70.61 -107.56 -57.16
N ALA A 862 -70.89 -108.56 -58.00
CA ALA A 862 -69.88 -109.45 -58.58
C ALA A 862 -68.84 -108.73 -59.47
N GLY A 863 -67.59 -109.19 -59.43
CA GLY A 863 -66.42 -108.48 -59.98
C GLY A 863 -65.81 -107.46 -59.02
N THR A 864 -66.56 -107.09 -57.97
CA THR A 864 -66.07 -106.32 -56.81
C THR A 864 -66.21 -107.13 -55.53
N TYR A 865 -65.48 -106.74 -54.49
CA TYR A 865 -65.52 -107.35 -53.16
C TYR A 865 -65.27 -106.32 -52.07
N GLN A 866 -65.63 -106.60 -50.82
CA GLN A 866 -65.32 -105.70 -49.70
C GLN A 866 -65.10 -106.48 -48.39
N PRO A 867 -63.84 -106.77 -47.99
CA PRO A 867 -63.55 -107.52 -46.78
C PRO A 867 -63.89 -106.76 -45.49
N ASP A 868 -63.82 -105.43 -45.51
CA ASP A 868 -63.77 -104.60 -44.32
C ASP A 868 -65.07 -103.84 -44.05
N SER A 869 -65.32 -103.57 -42.77
CA SER A 869 -66.38 -102.66 -42.30
C SER A 869 -65.92 -101.20 -42.31
N GLY A 870 -66.84 -100.27 -42.55
CA GLY A 870 -66.62 -98.82 -42.53
C GLY A 870 -66.27 -98.23 -43.90
N GLN A 871 -66.62 -98.93 -44.97
CA GLN A 871 -66.09 -98.67 -46.32
C GLN A 871 -67.10 -97.93 -47.21
N SER A 872 -66.60 -97.04 -48.07
CA SER A 872 -67.44 -96.16 -48.90
C SER A 872 -67.78 -96.71 -50.28
N THR A 873 -67.09 -97.75 -50.74
CA THR A 873 -67.31 -98.43 -52.02
C THR A 873 -66.95 -99.92 -51.90
N CYS A 874 -67.13 -100.66 -52.98
CA CYS A 874 -66.62 -102.02 -53.15
C CYS A 874 -65.34 -102.00 -54.00
N ILE A 875 -64.37 -102.82 -53.65
CA ILE A 875 -63.05 -102.91 -54.30
C ILE A 875 -63.18 -103.73 -55.58
N GLU A 876 -62.88 -103.13 -56.73
CA GLU A 876 -62.70 -103.86 -57.99
C GLU A 876 -61.50 -104.81 -57.92
N ALA A 877 -61.60 -105.99 -58.55
CA ALA A 877 -60.48 -106.93 -58.58
C ALA A 877 -59.22 -106.31 -59.22
N ASP A 878 -58.06 -106.41 -58.57
CA ASP A 878 -56.85 -105.65 -58.91
C ASP A 878 -56.30 -105.93 -60.33
N PRO A 879 -55.51 -105.02 -60.91
CA PRO A 879 -54.61 -105.29 -62.03
C PRO A 879 -53.62 -106.42 -61.67
N GLY A 880 -53.96 -107.64 -62.08
CA GLY A 880 -53.27 -108.88 -61.75
C GLY A 880 -54.13 -109.88 -60.98
N TYR A 881 -55.40 -109.59 -60.71
CA TYR A 881 -56.33 -110.36 -59.88
C TYR A 881 -57.76 -110.40 -60.48
N HIS A 882 -58.68 -111.15 -59.83
CA HIS A 882 -60.02 -111.43 -60.37
C HIS A 882 -61.07 -111.87 -59.30
N VAL A 883 -62.37 -111.60 -59.52
CA VAL A 883 -63.49 -111.88 -58.57
C VAL A 883 -64.75 -112.43 -59.29
N GLU A 884 -65.61 -113.22 -58.62
CA GLU A 884 -66.75 -113.93 -59.25
C GLU A 884 -68.18 -113.67 -58.70
N SER A 885 -68.40 -113.27 -57.43
CA SER A 885 -69.77 -113.26 -56.83
C SER A 885 -70.15 -111.98 -56.06
N GLU A 886 -71.46 -111.74 -55.91
CA GLU A 886 -72.00 -110.63 -55.09
C GLU A 886 -71.71 -110.83 -53.59
N ARG A 887 -71.60 -109.71 -52.85
CA ARG A 887 -71.17 -109.64 -51.43
C ARG A 887 -69.86 -110.39 -51.12
N ALA A 888 -68.98 -110.56 -52.11
CA ALA A 888 -67.67 -111.20 -51.92
C ALA A 888 -66.75 -110.40 -50.99
N THR A 889 -65.74 -111.09 -50.45
CA THR A 889 -64.74 -110.52 -49.52
C THR A 889 -63.29 -110.82 -49.91
N GLU A 890 -63.01 -111.40 -51.09
CA GLU A 890 -61.63 -111.74 -51.54
C GLU A 890 -61.51 -111.88 -53.08
N GLN A 891 -60.26 -111.93 -53.60
CA GLN A 891 -59.88 -111.96 -55.02
C GLN A 891 -58.74 -112.98 -55.34
N VAL A 892 -58.49 -113.29 -56.63
CA VAL A 892 -57.65 -114.43 -57.11
C VAL A 892 -56.66 -114.04 -58.24
N GLU A 893 -55.41 -114.52 -58.25
CA GLU A 893 -54.25 -113.87 -58.93
C GLU A 893 -53.74 -114.39 -60.32
N CYS A 894 -52.98 -113.54 -61.02
CA CYS A 894 -52.25 -113.74 -62.29
C CYS A 894 -50.73 -114.01 -62.10
N ARG A 895 -50.06 -114.55 -63.13
CA ARG A 895 -48.72 -115.19 -63.05
C ARG A 895 -47.59 -114.48 -63.81
N ALA A 896 -46.32 -114.77 -63.50
CA ALA A 896 -45.16 -114.10 -64.09
C ALA A 896 -45.06 -114.22 -65.63
N GLY A 897 -44.54 -113.16 -66.26
CA GLY A 897 -44.62 -112.98 -67.72
C GLY A 897 -46.03 -112.65 -68.22
N THR A 898 -47.02 -112.55 -67.32
CA THR A 898 -48.34 -111.99 -67.62
C THR A 898 -48.77 -110.97 -66.57
N TYR A 899 -49.32 -109.86 -67.05
CA TYR A 899 -49.96 -108.80 -66.27
C TYR A 899 -51.43 -108.74 -66.65
N GLN A 900 -52.33 -108.45 -65.72
CA GLN A 900 -53.61 -107.85 -66.12
C GLN A 900 -53.46 -106.34 -65.89
N PRO A 901 -53.39 -105.49 -66.92
CA PRO A 901 -53.33 -104.04 -66.72
C PRO A 901 -54.60 -103.42 -66.11
N ASN A 902 -55.75 -104.07 -66.23
CA ASN A 902 -57.06 -103.47 -65.95
C ASN A 902 -57.73 -104.07 -64.71
N ALA A 903 -58.28 -103.21 -63.84
CA ALA A 903 -59.05 -103.61 -62.66
C ALA A 903 -60.49 -104.04 -63.00
N GLY A 904 -61.18 -104.65 -62.03
CA GLY A 904 -62.60 -105.04 -62.09
C GLY A 904 -62.87 -106.31 -62.90
N GLN A 905 -61.84 -107.15 -63.11
CA GLN A 905 -61.82 -108.17 -64.18
C GLN A 905 -61.98 -109.64 -63.74
N SER A 906 -61.96 -110.49 -64.77
CA SER A 906 -61.88 -111.96 -64.76
C SER A 906 -60.73 -112.58 -65.66
N SER A 907 -59.61 -111.89 -66.05
CA SER A 907 -58.54 -112.39 -67.01
C SER A 907 -57.11 -111.70 -67.00
N CYS A 908 -56.10 -112.01 -67.90
CA CYS A 908 -54.71 -111.40 -68.00
C CYS A 908 -54.00 -111.34 -69.43
N LEU A 909 -52.84 -110.63 -69.62
CA LEU A 909 -52.07 -110.19 -70.86
C LEU A 909 -50.47 -110.07 -70.71
N PRO A 910 -49.60 -109.50 -71.63
CA PRO A 910 -48.08 -109.35 -71.54
C PRO A 910 -47.35 -107.96 -71.93
N ALA A 911 -46.01 -107.75 -71.71
CA ALA A 911 -45.29 -106.40 -71.58
C ALA A 911 -44.00 -106.03 -72.46
N GLU A 912 -43.11 -105.06 -72.05
CA GLU A 912 -42.18 -104.24 -72.94
C GLU A 912 -40.70 -103.83 -72.49
N ALA A 913 -40.08 -102.77 -73.09
CA ALA A 913 -38.61 -102.55 -73.21
C ALA A 913 -38.04 -101.09 -73.22
N GLY A 914 -36.77 -100.92 -72.84
CA GLY A 914 -36.20 -99.72 -72.20
C GLY A 914 -36.41 -99.75 -70.66
N TYR A 915 -36.91 -100.89 -70.20
CA TYR A 915 -37.98 -101.07 -69.22
C TYR A 915 -38.08 -102.59 -68.93
N PHE A 916 -38.69 -102.98 -67.81
CA PHE A 916 -38.68 -104.39 -67.36
C PHE A 916 -39.84 -104.84 -66.48
N VAL A 917 -40.09 -106.16 -66.46
CA VAL A 917 -41.12 -106.84 -65.66
C VAL A 917 -40.61 -108.22 -65.25
N GLU A 918 -40.66 -108.58 -63.96
CA GLU A 918 -39.96 -109.77 -63.43
C GLU A 918 -40.82 -110.75 -62.61
N SER A 919 -42.02 -110.37 -62.15
CA SER A 919 -42.76 -111.03 -61.07
C SER A 919 -44.12 -111.62 -61.47
N THR A 920 -44.69 -112.48 -60.61
CA THR A 920 -46.14 -112.78 -60.57
C THR A 920 -46.93 -111.53 -60.16
N GLY A 921 -48.24 -111.48 -60.46
CA GLY A 921 -49.06 -110.29 -60.20
C GLY A 921 -48.54 -109.02 -60.90
N ALA A 922 -47.93 -109.16 -62.09
CA ALA A 922 -47.27 -108.04 -62.76
C ALA A 922 -48.26 -106.95 -63.22
N ALA A 923 -47.72 -105.72 -63.46
CA ALA A 923 -48.49 -104.56 -63.95
C ALA A 923 -47.71 -103.54 -64.83
N ALA A 924 -46.44 -103.20 -64.56
CA ALA A 924 -45.69 -102.10 -65.24
C ALA A 924 -44.14 -102.18 -65.08
N GLN A 925 -43.39 -101.08 -65.36
CA GLN A 925 -41.95 -101.08 -65.72
C GLN A 925 -41.12 -99.77 -65.46
N ILE A 926 -39.76 -99.81 -65.37
CA ILE A 926 -38.85 -98.76 -64.76
C ILE A 926 -37.55 -98.40 -65.57
N ALA A 927 -36.92 -97.20 -65.39
CA ALA A 927 -35.66 -96.69 -66.02
C ALA A 927 -34.68 -95.90 -65.05
N CYS A 928 -33.61 -95.20 -65.53
CA CYS A 928 -32.47 -94.63 -64.72
C CYS A 928 -32.32 -93.04 -64.67
N SER A 929 -31.16 -92.49 -64.21
CA SER A 929 -31.01 -91.19 -63.48
C SER A 929 -29.81 -90.27 -63.93
N PRO A 930 -29.42 -89.14 -63.26
CA PRO A 930 -28.19 -88.38 -63.58
C PRO A 930 -26.90 -89.07 -63.19
N GLY A 931 -25.95 -89.11 -64.13
CA GLY A 931 -24.75 -89.95 -64.05
C GLY A 931 -24.97 -91.43 -64.41
N THR A 932 -26.20 -91.86 -64.79
CA THR A 932 -26.56 -93.29 -64.97
C THR A 932 -27.52 -93.55 -66.18
N TYR A 933 -27.66 -94.81 -66.65
CA TYR A 933 -28.37 -95.18 -67.92
C TYR A 933 -28.76 -96.69 -68.00
N GLN A 934 -29.70 -97.09 -68.89
CA GLN A 934 -30.24 -98.48 -69.10
C GLN A 934 -30.80 -98.69 -70.54
N SER A 935 -31.11 -99.93 -70.99
CA SER A 935 -31.42 -100.24 -72.40
C SER A 935 -32.25 -101.52 -72.79
N ARG A 936 -32.80 -102.33 -71.88
CA ARG A 936 -33.23 -103.74 -72.17
C ARG A 936 -34.74 -104.05 -72.00
N THR A 937 -35.14 -105.33 -72.18
CA THR A 937 -36.45 -105.75 -72.78
C THR A 937 -37.22 -106.85 -71.99
N GLU A 938 -38.23 -106.54 -71.17
CA GLU A 938 -38.79 -107.44 -70.12
C GLU A 938 -37.64 -107.76 -69.07
N MET A 939 -36.70 -106.79 -68.76
CA MET A 939 -35.31 -107.00 -68.17
C MET A 939 -34.63 -106.11 -67.00
N ASP A 940 -33.70 -105.07 -67.17
CA ASP A 940 -32.59 -104.64 -66.18
C ASP A 940 -32.10 -103.12 -65.88
N ASN A 941 -30.78 -102.75 -65.55
CA ASN A 941 -30.27 -101.54 -64.73
C ASN A 941 -28.94 -100.66 -65.11
N CYS A 942 -28.15 -99.97 -64.19
CA CYS A 942 -27.28 -98.69 -64.38
C CYS A 942 -25.76 -98.51 -63.79
N VAL A 943 -25.04 -97.31 -63.82
CA VAL A 943 -23.51 -97.05 -63.61
C VAL A 943 -22.91 -95.72 -62.86
N GLU A 944 -21.64 -95.16 -63.07
CA GLU A 944 -20.79 -94.17 -62.21
C GLU A 944 -19.80 -93.07 -62.88
N ALA A 945 -18.93 -92.25 -62.16
CA ALA A 945 -18.17 -90.98 -62.56
C ALA A 945 -16.65 -90.65 -62.08
N GLY A 946 -16.21 -89.39 -61.72
CA GLY A 946 -14.77 -88.85 -61.68
C GLY A 946 -14.29 -87.59 -60.79
N ILE A 947 -13.00 -87.09 -60.86
CA ILE A 947 -12.30 -86.01 -60.01
C ILE A 947 -11.68 -84.79 -60.76
N ASP A 948 -11.49 -83.62 -60.11
CA ASP A 948 -11.11 -82.30 -60.73
C ASP A 948 -12.13 -81.88 -61.81
N LYS A 949 -13.32 -82.50 -61.76
CA LYS A 949 -14.26 -82.71 -62.86
C LYS A 949 -15.73 -82.81 -62.39
N TYR A 950 -16.67 -82.59 -63.31
CA TYR A 950 -18.13 -82.53 -63.06
C TYR A 950 -19.01 -83.13 -64.18
N VAL A 951 -20.27 -83.50 -63.89
CA VAL A 951 -21.32 -84.08 -64.77
C VAL A 951 -22.64 -83.33 -64.57
N ALA A 952 -23.58 -83.31 -65.54
CA ALA A 952 -24.74 -82.38 -65.51
C ALA A 952 -26.20 -82.92 -65.65
N SER A 953 -26.52 -84.09 -66.23
CA SER A 953 -27.92 -84.43 -66.61
C SER A 953 -28.32 -85.91 -66.53
N SER A 954 -29.64 -86.21 -66.64
CA SER A 954 -30.29 -87.53 -66.40
C SER A 954 -30.69 -88.34 -67.63
N GLY A 955 -30.71 -89.67 -67.47
CA GLY A 955 -30.92 -90.62 -68.58
C GLY A 955 -29.77 -90.59 -69.59
N ALA A 956 -28.53 -90.36 -69.12
CA ALA A 956 -27.48 -89.59 -69.85
C ALA A 956 -26.01 -90.06 -69.61
N ILE A 957 -24.97 -89.20 -69.82
CA ILE A 957 -23.52 -89.60 -69.96
C ILE A 957 -22.30 -88.67 -69.56
N SER A 958 -22.23 -87.32 -69.69
CA SER A 958 -20.94 -86.58 -69.96
C SER A 958 -20.41 -85.49 -68.96
N GLN A 959 -19.15 -85.01 -69.10
CA GLN A 959 -18.34 -84.26 -68.07
C GLN A 959 -17.38 -83.07 -68.49
N THR A 960 -16.92 -82.21 -67.54
CA THR A 960 -15.94 -81.04 -67.66
C THR A 960 -15.17 -80.69 -66.32
N GLU A 961 -14.44 -79.54 -66.12
CA GLU A 961 -13.39 -79.24 -65.05
C GLU A 961 -13.42 -77.85 -64.23
N CYS A 962 -12.62 -77.64 -63.13
CA CYS A 962 -12.36 -76.30 -62.44
C CYS A 962 -11.27 -75.44 -63.13
N GLY A 963 -10.91 -74.30 -62.52
CA GLY A 963 -9.86 -73.36 -62.96
C GLY A 963 -8.49 -73.51 -62.26
N SER A 964 -7.54 -72.65 -62.63
CA SER A 964 -6.08 -72.86 -62.42
C SER A 964 -5.36 -71.95 -61.42
N ASP A 965 -5.72 -70.68 -61.30
CA ASP A 965 -4.87 -69.63 -60.66
C ASP A 965 -5.16 -69.47 -59.14
N THR A 966 -5.63 -70.56 -58.55
CA THR A 966 -6.22 -70.78 -57.21
C THR A 966 -6.09 -72.31 -56.95
N HIS A 967 -6.98 -73.00 -56.21
CA HIS A 967 -6.91 -74.47 -56.07
C HIS A 967 -8.24 -75.17 -55.66
N GLN A 968 -8.55 -76.35 -56.24
CA GLN A 968 -9.70 -77.25 -55.94
C GLN A 968 -9.28 -78.70 -55.64
N PRO A 969 -10.01 -79.51 -54.82
CA PRO A 969 -9.52 -80.83 -54.42
C PRO A 969 -10.45 -82.09 -54.52
N LEU A 970 -11.67 -82.09 -55.12
CA LEU A 970 -12.65 -83.21 -54.91
C LEU A 970 -13.36 -83.82 -56.16
N ARG A 971 -14.13 -84.91 -55.96
CA ARG A 971 -14.88 -85.70 -56.99
C ARG A 971 -16.32 -85.18 -57.22
N GLY A 972 -16.75 -85.15 -58.48
CA GLY A 972 -18.12 -84.79 -58.90
C GLY A 972 -18.54 -83.37 -58.47
N GLN A 973 -17.77 -82.35 -58.87
CA GLN A 973 -17.50 -81.18 -58.01
C GLN A 973 -17.48 -79.79 -58.69
N THR A 974 -17.13 -78.72 -57.94
CA THR A 974 -17.20 -77.29 -58.32
C THR A 974 -15.93 -76.43 -58.00
N GLU A 975 -15.94 -75.42 -57.12
CA GLU A 975 -15.03 -74.24 -57.16
C GLU A 975 -13.93 -74.09 -56.05
N CYS A 976 -12.95 -73.19 -56.25
CA CYS A 976 -11.55 -73.30 -55.77
C CYS A 976 -11.00 -72.13 -54.79
N ILE A 977 -10.38 -72.36 -53.58
CA ILE A 977 -10.27 -71.40 -52.36
C ILE A 977 -8.94 -71.29 -51.43
N ALA A 978 -8.95 -70.82 -50.11
CA ALA A 978 -7.84 -70.14 -49.31
C ALA A 978 -7.56 -70.42 -47.72
N LEU A 979 -6.91 -69.50 -46.90
CA LEU A 979 -6.08 -69.66 -45.61
C LEU A 979 -6.06 -68.42 -44.57
N THR A 980 -5.43 -68.19 -43.35
CA THR A 980 -4.87 -68.83 -42.04
C THR A 980 -4.23 -67.79 -40.98
N ASP A 981 -4.11 -67.99 -39.61
CA ASP A 981 -3.41 -67.08 -38.56
C ASP A 981 -3.05 -67.67 -37.09
N GLU A 982 -2.32 -66.99 -36.12
CA GLU A 982 -1.97 -67.41 -34.66
C GLU A 982 -1.43 -66.34 -33.56
N SER A 983 -0.78 -66.71 -32.39
CA SER A 983 -0.60 -65.93 -31.09
C SER A 983 0.55 -66.36 -30.05
N SER A 984 0.45 -66.06 -28.72
CA SER A 984 1.06 -66.76 -27.50
C SER A 984 2.56 -66.59 -26.98
N LEU A 985 3.04 -67.43 -26.02
CA LEU A 985 4.31 -67.36 -25.23
C LEU A 985 4.80 -68.78 -24.76
N PRO A 986 6.08 -69.24 -24.93
CA PRO A 986 6.96 -69.57 -23.77
C PRO A 986 8.53 -69.69 -23.97
N ILE A 987 9.31 -69.14 -23.01
CA ILE A 987 10.53 -69.72 -22.33
C ILE A 987 11.87 -69.99 -23.12
N VAL A 988 12.99 -70.11 -22.36
CA VAL A 988 14.40 -70.58 -22.63
C VAL A 988 15.42 -69.64 -23.34
N PRO A 989 16.77 -69.75 -23.07
CA PRO A 989 17.64 -68.56 -22.91
C PRO A 989 19.06 -68.71 -23.56
N ILE A 990 20.11 -68.14 -22.92
CA ILE A 990 21.58 -68.44 -22.98
C ILE A 990 22.51 -67.41 -23.69
N VAL A 991 23.32 -66.74 -22.84
CA VAL A 991 24.75 -66.35 -22.97
C VAL A 991 25.24 -65.52 -24.17
N GLY A 992 25.78 -64.34 -23.85
CA GLY A 992 27.22 -64.11 -23.99
C GLY A 992 27.70 -62.88 -24.77
N ALA A 993 28.81 -62.30 -24.29
CA ALA A 993 29.67 -61.31 -24.96
C ALA A 993 29.05 -59.92 -25.29
N LEU A 994 29.80 -58.82 -25.41
CA LEU A 994 31.01 -58.28 -24.71
C LEU A 994 31.23 -56.83 -25.23
N ILE A 995 32.06 -56.03 -24.54
CA ILE A 995 32.78 -54.83 -25.08
C ILE A 995 31.86 -53.62 -25.45
N LEU A 996 31.83 -52.55 -24.62
CA LEU A 996 32.59 -51.27 -24.73
C LEU A 996 32.21 -50.42 -25.98
N VAL A 997 32.08 -49.09 -25.96
CA VAL A 997 32.67 -47.99 -25.14
C VAL A 997 31.55 -46.95 -24.85
N ALA A 998 31.26 -46.50 -23.62
CA ALA A 998 31.82 -45.33 -22.89
C ALA A 998 31.74 -43.97 -23.64
N ALA A 999 31.58 -42.79 -23.03
CA ALA A 999 31.26 -42.30 -21.67
C ALA A 999 30.77 -40.82 -21.81
N GLY A 1000 30.17 -40.11 -20.85
CA GLY A 1000 29.71 -40.30 -19.46
C GLY A 1000 28.84 -39.06 -19.11
N ALA A 1001 28.36 -38.76 -17.91
CA ALA A 1001 28.36 -39.37 -16.58
C ALA A 1001 27.02 -38.92 -15.88
N TYR A 1002 26.63 -39.23 -14.64
CA TYR A 1002 27.31 -39.78 -13.46
C TYR A 1002 26.28 -40.50 -12.53
N PHE A 1003 26.80 -41.07 -11.45
CA PHE A 1003 26.15 -41.70 -10.27
C PHE A 1003 24.91 -40.95 -9.67
N ILE A 1004 24.00 -41.54 -8.85
CA ILE A 1004 24.04 -42.82 -8.10
C ILE A 1004 22.65 -43.41 -7.72
N MET A 1005 22.67 -44.65 -7.22
CA MET A 1005 21.57 -45.50 -6.67
C MET A 1005 21.13 -45.06 -5.24
N ASN A 1006 19.83 -44.95 -4.88
CA ASN A 1006 18.84 -46.00 -4.54
C ASN A 1006 18.59 -46.16 -3.02
N LYS A 1007 17.33 -46.44 -2.64
CA LYS A 1007 16.80 -46.98 -1.36
C LYS A 1007 17.59 -46.79 -0.04
N GLY A 1008 16.98 -46.06 0.90
CA GLY A 1008 17.30 -46.14 2.33
C GLY A 1008 16.78 -44.93 3.12
N GLY A 1009 15.56 -45.01 3.66
CA GLY A 1009 14.95 -43.88 4.36
C GLY A 1009 15.55 -43.63 5.75
N PRO A 1010 15.93 -42.39 6.12
CA PRO A 1010 16.30 -42.05 7.50
C PRO A 1010 15.05 -41.89 8.36
N LYS A 1011 14.84 -42.81 9.32
CA LYS A 1011 13.93 -42.57 10.45
C LYS A 1011 14.68 -41.82 11.56
N GLY A 1012 14.20 -40.63 11.90
CA GLY A 1012 14.37 -40.03 13.23
C GLY A 1012 15.67 -39.29 13.53
N GLY A 1013 15.63 -38.55 14.64
CA GLY A 1013 16.62 -37.57 15.08
C GLY A 1013 16.16 -36.12 14.84
N PRO A 1014 16.61 -35.13 15.63
CA PRO A 1014 17.67 -35.19 16.64
C PRO A 1014 17.23 -34.73 18.06
N LYS A 1015 18.21 -34.56 18.95
CA LYS A 1015 18.18 -33.79 20.23
C LYS A 1015 17.27 -34.27 21.37
N GLY A 1016 17.92 -34.58 22.50
CA GLY A 1016 17.55 -33.92 23.76
C GLY A 1016 18.30 -32.58 23.88
N GLY A 1017 17.79 -31.65 24.70
CA GLY A 1017 18.51 -30.41 25.07
C GLY A 1017 18.05 -29.10 24.40
N SER A 1018 17.29 -28.31 25.16
CA SER A 1018 17.30 -26.83 25.33
C SER A 1018 17.64 -25.83 24.18
N ASP A 1019 16.73 -24.85 24.03
CA ASP A 1019 16.91 -23.40 23.74
C ASP A 1019 17.60 -22.84 22.46
N GLY A 1020 17.22 -21.61 22.03
CA GLY A 1020 17.98 -20.91 20.95
C GLY A 1020 17.45 -19.71 20.10
N LYS A 1021 16.48 -18.87 20.53
CA LYS A 1021 16.23 -17.43 20.09
C LYS A 1021 16.55 -16.88 18.65
N LYS A 1022 15.55 -16.16 18.06
CA LYS A 1022 15.63 -14.90 17.20
C LYS A 1022 16.12 -14.95 15.72
N LYS A 1023 15.88 -13.97 14.79
CA LYS A 1023 14.74 -13.05 14.44
C LYS A 1023 15.04 -12.16 13.17
N ARG A 1024 14.00 -11.66 12.43
CA ARG A 1024 13.96 -10.52 11.41
C ARG A 1024 14.62 -10.78 10.02
N ARG A 1025 14.33 -10.08 8.88
CA ARG A 1025 13.40 -8.97 8.39
C ARG A 1025 13.23 -9.15 6.82
N ARG A 1026 12.05 -9.08 6.17
CA ARG A 1026 11.30 -7.95 5.51
C ARG A 1026 11.99 -7.23 4.32
N PRO A 1027 11.26 -6.56 3.36
CA PRO A 1027 9.91 -6.78 2.74
C PRO A 1027 9.98 -6.47 1.20
N PRO A 1028 9.05 -5.75 0.49
CA PRO A 1028 7.56 -5.73 0.39
C PRO A 1028 7.09 -6.24 -1.04
N PRO A 1029 5.86 -6.05 -1.58
CA PRO A 1029 4.68 -5.28 -1.14
C PRO A 1029 3.31 -6.02 -1.21
N ALA A 1030 2.43 -5.67 -2.16
CA ALA A 1030 0.99 -5.99 -2.28
C ALA A 1030 0.55 -5.85 -3.77
N GLY A 1031 -0.73 -6.00 -4.18
CA GLY A 1031 -1.98 -6.17 -3.43
C GLY A 1031 -3.20 -6.54 -4.31
N ALA A 1032 -4.42 -6.89 -3.83
CA ALA A 1032 -5.10 -6.88 -2.52
C ALA A 1032 -6.31 -5.90 -2.46
N LYS A 1033 -7.47 -6.17 -1.81
CA LYS A 1033 -8.08 -7.38 -1.19
C LYS A 1033 -9.46 -7.05 -0.53
N GLN A 1034 -10.31 -8.07 -0.31
CA GLN A 1034 -11.21 -8.27 0.88
C GLN A 1034 -12.37 -7.27 1.15
N LEU A 1035 -13.39 -7.50 2.01
CA LEU A 1035 -13.96 -8.70 2.69
C LEU A 1035 -15.52 -8.68 2.52
N LYS A 1036 -16.52 -8.96 3.40
CA LYS A 1036 -16.87 -9.38 4.81
C LYS A 1036 -18.23 -10.13 4.67
N ARG A 1037 -18.80 -11.06 5.47
CA ARG A 1037 -18.55 -11.80 6.75
C ARG A 1037 -18.65 -11.00 8.08
N LYS A 1038 -19.34 -11.48 9.14
CA LYS A 1038 -19.85 -12.86 9.44
C LYS A 1038 -21.02 -12.92 10.46
N LYS A 1039 -21.98 -13.84 10.24
CA LYS A 1039 -22.87 -14.58 11.18
C LYS A 1039 -23.88 -13.88 12.12
N ARG A 1040 -25.14 -14.32 12.01
CA ARG A 1040 -26.10 -14.51 13.14
C ARG A 1040 -25.51 -15.49 14.18
N ASN A 1041 -25.82 -15.26 15.46
CA ASN A 1041 -26.96 -15.95 16.11
C ASN A 1041 -27.96 -14.87 16.53
#